data_AF-A0A6P0ND27-F1
#
_entry.id   AF-A0A6P0ND27-F1
#
_cell.length_a   1.000
_cell.length_b   1.000
_cell.length_c   1.000
_cell.angle_alpha   90.00
_cell.angle_beta   90.00
_cell.angle_gamma   90.00
#
_symmetry.space_group_name_H-M   'P 1'
#
loop_
_entity.id
_entity.type
_entity.pdbx_description
1 polymer ?
#
loop_
_entity_poly.entity_id
_entity_poly.type
_entity_poly.pdbx_seq_one_letter_code
_entity_poly.pdbx_strand_id
1 'polypeptide(L)'
;YALVMEDFGGISLGDYSNGQPMSLGTFFPIALQIVTTLQGLYIQGVIHKDIKPANILINPDTKQVKLIDFSIASVLCRETQVLQSPNVLEGTLAYLSPEQTGRMNRSIDYRSDFYSLGVTFFELLTGQLPFPSTDPMELVHCHIAKQTPAADSLNGDIPAVLSRMIGKLMGKNAEDRYQNALGLKHDLEICFKQWQQTGRIESFKLGSRDICVRVAASKEHRFVIPEKLYGRASEVETLLAAFERVSNSATGIEMILVAGFSGIGKTSVVNEVHKPIVRQRGYFIKGKFDQFQRNIPFSAFVQAFRDLMGQLLSETDAQLQQWKTIILTALAENGQVIIEVIPELERIIGQQPPVPELSGSAAQNRFNRLFQKFIEVFTTPEHPLVIFLDDLQWADLASLKLMQLLMSETETGYLLLIGAYRDNEVFPAHPLMVTLDQITKTKATVNTITLAPLKPSDLNHLIADTLHCAVELAAPLTELVDQKTQGNPFFATQFLKSLPEDGLISFNFESGYWQCDIAQIKAVALTDDVVEFMALQLKKLPVVTQEILQLAACIGNQFDLATLAIVHGKSEAETAANLWKALQEGFILPITEIYKFFQDYNSNDLSVSELKSFASLDVKPTATETLEQPVSELLGQEFSYRFLHDRVQQAAYFMIPEDQKQSTHFKIGQLLLENTSNAAREEKIFDIVSQLNYGVDLISEQVERDELAQLNLMAGRKAKASTAYAAAVEYLRLGMKLLAADSWHSNYDLTLSLYQEAAQSEYLSTNFDRAIALSDSILDQATKILDCVKADELKIQIYIGQDYQSKGIEIGLEALEKLKDRISV
;
A
#
# COMPACT_ATOMS: atom_id res chain seq x y z
N TYR A 1 9.30 19.96 -23.26
CA TYR A 1 8.92 19.18 -24.46
C TYR A 1 7.75 19.83 -25.14
N ALA A 2 7.60 19.60 -26.44
CA ALA A 2 6.36 19.87 -27.16
C ALA A 2 5.88 18.54 -27.74
N LEU A 3 4.68 18.09 -27.34
CA LEU A 3 4.00 17.00 -28.02
C LEU A 3 3.36 17.60 -29.27
N VAL A 4 3.93 17.31 -30.44
CA VAL A 4 3.38 17.80 -31.70
C VAL A 4 2.30 16.84 -32.16
N MET A 5 1.06 17.31 -32.14
CA MET A 5 -0.11 16.56 -32.59
C MET A 5 -0.65 17.16 -33.89
N GLU A 6 -1.38 16.36 -34.65
CA GLU A 6 -2.10 16.83 -35.84
C GLU A 6 -3.15 17.88 -35.45
N ASP A 7 -3.07 19.07 -36.03
CA ASP A 7 -4.18 20.04 -36.00
C ASP A 7 -5.15 19.74 -37.15
N PHE A 8 -6.32 19.21 -36.79
CA PHE A 8 -7.39 18.90 -37.73
C PHE A 8 -8.55 19.91 -37.66
N GLY A 9 -8.34 21.08 -37.04
CA GLY A 9 -9.37 22.10 -36.84
C GLY A 9 -10.45 21.68 -35.83
N GLY A 10 -10.10 20.81 -34.88
CA GLY A 10 -11.01 20.33 -33.84
C GLY A 10 -11.13 21.31 -32.68
N ILE A 11 -12.33 21.47 -32.13
CA ILE A 11 -12.58 22.15 -30.85
C ILE A 11 -13.03 21.14 -29.80
N SER A 12 -12.92 21.47 -28.52
CA SER A 12 -13.40 20.57 -27.47
C SER A 12 -14.92 20.37 -27.57
N LEU A 13 -15.40 19.19 -27.17
CA LEU A 13 -16.83 18.89 -27.19
C LEU A 13 -17.60 19.77 -26.20
N GLY A 14 -16.94 20.21 -25.11
CA GLY A 14 -17.46 21.20 -24.18
C GLY A 14 -17.69 22.57 -24.85
N ASP A 15 -16.73 23.06 -25.64
CA ASP A 15 -16.89 24.31 -26.39
C ASP A 15 -17.94 24.18 -27.50
N TYR A 16 -18.02 23.01 -28.13
CA TYR A 16 -19.02 22.73 -29.17
C TYR A 16 -20.45 22.70 -28.62
N SER A 17 -20.67 22.18 -27.41
CA SER A 17 -21.99 22.22 -26.75
C SER A 17 -22.29 23.57 -26.11
N ASN A 18 -21.25 24.31 -25.70
CA ASN A 18 -21.33 25.60 -25.01
C ASN A 18 -22.29 25.57 -23.80
N GLY A 19 -22.29 24.45 -23.07
CA GLY A 19 -23.18 24.22 -21.93
C GLY A 19 -24.67 24.07 -22.27
N GLN A 20 -25.02 23.92 -23.55
CA GLN A 20 -26.40 23.69 -23.99
C GLN A 20 -26.67 22.19 -24.25
N PRO A 21 -27.90 21.70 -23.94
CA PRO A 21 -28.31 20.35 -24.29
C PRO A 21 -28.20 20.07 -25.78
N MET A 22 -27.55 18.97 -26.13
CA MET A 22 -27.40 18.53 -27.51
C MET A 22 -28.64 17.77 -28.00
N SER A 23 -29.10 18.08 -29.22
CA SER A 23 -30.17 17.31 -29.84
C SER A 23 -29.76 15.85 -30.09
N LEU A 24 -30.70 14.91 -29.96
CA LEU A 24 -30.46 13.48 -30.17
C LEU A 24 -29.86 13.17 -31.56
N GLY A 25 -30.25 13.92 -32.60
CA GLY A 25 -29.73 13.76 -33.96
C GLY A 25 -28.23 14.04 -34.08
N THR A 26 -27.70 14.97 -33.28
CA THR A 26 -26.27 15.29 -33.22
C THR A 26 -25.53 14.38 -32.23
N PHE A 27 -26.18 14.02 -31.13
CA PHE A 27 -25.60 13.19 -30.07
C PHE A 27 -25.23 11.78 -30.54
N PHE A 28 -26.15 11.05 -31.19
CA PHE A 28 -25.92 9.65 -31.56
C PHE A 28 -24.69 9.43 -32.46
N PRO A 29 -24.47 10.20 -33.55
CA PRO A 29 -23.26 10.07 -34.36
C PRO A 29 -21.97 10.29 -33.58
N ILE A 30 -21.95 11.26 -32.66
CA ILE A 30 -20.78 11.57 -31.83
C ILE A 30 -20.54 10.43 -30.83
N ALA A 31 -21.58 9.98 -30.12
CA ALA A 31 -21.51 8.88 -29.17
C ALA A 31 -20.98 7.58 -29.82
N LEU A 32 -21.43 7.26 -31.03
CA LEU A 32 -20.96 6.07 -31.77
C LEU A 32 -19.48 6.17 -32.16
N GLN A 33 -18.97 7.36 -32.53
CA GLN A 33 -17.55 7.57 -32.82
C GLN A 33 -16.69 7.44 -31.56
N ILE A 34 -17.13 8.01 -30.43
CA ILE A 34 -16.43 7.90 -29.14
C ILE A 34 -16.32 6.43 -28.73
N VAL A 35 -17.44 5.69 -28.70
CA VAL A 35 -17.45 4.28 -28.28
C VAL A 35 -16.61 3.41 -29.23
N THR A 36 -16.59 3.71 -30.52
CA THR A 36 -15.72 3.01 -31.49
C THR A 36 -14.24 3.30 -31.23
N THR A 37 -13.89 4.52 -30.84
CA THR A 37 -12.51 4.90 -30.48
C THR A 37 -12.06 4.20 -29.20
N LEU A 38 -12.90 4.21 -28.16
CA LEU A 38 -12.66 3.50 -26.91
C LEU A 38 -12.48 1.99 -27.13
N GLN A 39 -13.30 1.39 -28.00
CA GLN A 39 -13.13 0.00 -28.39
C GLN A 39 -11.72 -0.27 -28.97
N GLY A 40 -11.22 0.62 -29.83
CA GLY A 40 -9.87 0.53 -30.40
C GLY A 40 -8.78 0.59 -29.33
N LEU A 41 -8.90 1.52 -28.37
CA LEU A 41 -7.98 1.65 -27.23
C LEU A 41 -7.93 0.37 -26.39
N TYR A 42 -9.09 -0.20 -26.06
CA TYR A 42 -9.16 -1.38 -25.20
C TYR A 42 -8.63 -2.65 -25.87
N ILE A 43 -8.74 -2.76 -27.20
CA ILE A 43 -8.11 -3.84 -27.97
C ILE A 43 -6.58 -3.78 -27.87
N GLN A 44 -6.01 -2.59 -27.68
CA GLN A 44 -4.58 -2.37 -27.46
C GLN A 44 -4.19 -2.40 -25.96
N GLY A 45 -5.14 -2.68 -25.06
CA GLY A 45 -4.87 -2.75 -23.62
C GLY A 45 -4.73 -1.39 -22.93
N VAL A 46 -5.10 -0.29 -23.58
CA VAL A 46 -4.95 1.07 -23.05
C VAL A 46 -6.25 1.54 -22.37
N ILE A 47 -6.16 2.04 -21.15
CA ILE A 47 -7.22 2.69 -20.38
C ILE A 47 -6.94 4.20 -20.35
N HIS A 48 -7.92 5.04 -20.67
CA HIS A 48 -7.68 6.49 -20.80
C HIS A 48 -7.66 7.22 -19.45
N LYS A 49 -8.51 6.83 -18.49
CA LYS A 49 -8.67 7.42 -17.15
C LYS A 49 -9.20 8.87 -17.08
N ASP A 50 -9.30 9.60 -18.19
CA ASP A 50 -9.70 11.03 -18.21
C ASP A 50 -10.70 11.36 -19.33
N ILE A 51 -11.77 10.56 -19.45
CA ILE A 51 -12.82 10.81 -20.44
C ILE A 51 -13.74 11.93 -19.95
N LYS A 52 -13.65 13.10 -20.60
CA LYS A 52 -14.49 14.28 -20.34
C LYS A 52 -14.67 15.11 -21.61
N PRO A 53 -15.69 15.98 -21.72
CA PRO A 53 -15.90 16.79 -22.93
C PRO A 53 -14.69 17.62 -23.35
N ALA A 54 -13.84 18.06 -22.40
CA ALA A 54 -12.62 18.81 -22.71
C ALA A 54 -11.56 17.97 -23.46
N ASN A 55 -11.54 16.65 -23.25
CA ASN A 55 -10.57 15.72 -23.85
C ASN A 55 -11.13 14.99 -25.08
N ILE A 56 -12.33 15.38 -25.53
CA ILE A 56 -12.97 14.87 -26.74
C ILE A 56 -13.02 16.02 -27.73
N LEU A 57 -12.26 15.94 -28.82
CA LEU A 57 -12.25 16.96 -29.87
C LEU A 57 -13.24 16.60 -30.98
N ILE A 58 -13.97 17.61 -31.48
CA ILE A 58 -14.83 17.49 -32.65
C ILE A 58 -14.48 18.57 -33.67
N ASN A 59 -14.33 18.18 -34.94
CA ASN A 59 -14.25 19.15 -36.02
C ASN A 59 -15.68 19.65 -36.37
N PRO A 60 -15.97 20.96 -36.27
CA PRO A 60 -17.31 21.50 -36.52
C PRO A 60 -17.87 21.23 -37.92
N ASP A 61 -17.01 21.13 -38.93
CA ASP A 61 -17.40 20.96 -40.34
C ASP A 61 -17.54 19.48 -40.70
N THR A 62 -16.50 18.67 -40.42
CA THR A 62 -16.46 17.25 -40.81
C THR A 62 -17.18 16.34 -39.82
N LYS A 63 -17.47 16.83 -38.61
CA LYS A 63 -18.03 16.06 -37.48
C LYS A 63 -17.18 14.86 -37.06
N GLN A 64 -15.90 14.86 -37.44
CA GLN A 64 -14.94 13.86 -36.98
C GLN A 64 -14.62 14.08 -35.50
N VAL A 65 -14.66 13.00 -34.71
CA VAL A 65 -14.34 13.01 -33.28
C VAL A 65 -12.99 12.31 -33.03
N LYS A 66 -12.14 12.91 -32.19
CA LYS A 66 -10.85 12.34 -31.74
C LYS A 66 -10.71 12.50 -30.22
N LEU A 67 -10.01 11.55 -29.59
CA LEU A 67 -9.63 11.63 -28.17
C LEU A 67 -8.22 12.20 -28.03
N ILE A 68 -8.01 12.99 -26.98
CA ILE A 68 -6.72 13.59 -26.64
C ILE A 68 -6.44 13.43 -25.14
N ASP A 69 -5.24 13.81 -24.72
CA ASP A 69 -4.80 13.84 -23.32
C ASP A 69 -4.71 12.45 -22.65
N PHE A 70 -3.69 11.68 -23.05
CA PHE A 70 -3.34 10.39 -22.46
C PHE A 70 -2.38 10.52 -21.26
N SER A 71 -2.27 11.69 -20.65
CA SER A 71 -1.29 11.99 -19.59
C SER A 71 -1.40 11.05 -18.40
N ILE A 72 -2.62 10.64 -18.04
CA ILE A 72 -2.88 9.71 -16.93
C ILE A 72 -3.26 8.30 -17.38
N ALA A 73 -3.19 8.00 -18.67
CA ALA A 73 -3.57 6.69 -19.23
C ALA A 73 -2.75 5.53 -18.64
N SER A 74 -3.31 4.33 -18.68
CA SER A 74 -2.67 3.11 -18.18
C SER A 74 -2.67 2.02 -19.25
N VAL A 75 -1.58 1.26 -19.34
CA VAL A 75 -1.44 0.08 -20.21
C VAL A 75 -1.60 -1.22 -19.41
N LEU A 76 -1.74 -1.13 -18.08
CA LEU A 76 -2.05 -2.29 -17.25
C LEU A 76 -3.52 -2.68 -17.44
N CYS A 77 -3.79 -3.99 -17.46
CA CYS A 77 -5.16 -4.49 -17.52
C CYS A 77 -5.98 -4.08 -16.29
N ARG A 78 -5.30 -3.90 -15.15
CA ARG A 78 -5.84 -3.41 -13.88
C ARG A 78 -4.78 -2.56 -13.18
N GLU A 79 -5.18 -1.39 -12.68
CA GLU A 79 -4.31 -0.49 -11.92
C GLU A 79 -4.89 -0.29 -10.51
N THR A 80 -4.07 -0.43 -9.47
CA THR A 80 -4.51 -0.09 -8.11
C THR A 80 -4.30 1.40 -7.90
N GLN A 81 -5.37 2.17 -7.74
CA GLN A 81 -5.24 3.59 -7.42
C GLN A 81 -4.88 3.74 -5.95
N VAL A 82 -3.81 4.46 -5.66
CA VAL A 82 -3.52 4.93 -4.30
C VAL A 82 -4.48 6.07 -3.95
N LEU A 83 -4.82 6.22 -2.67
CA LEU A 83 -5.59 7.36 -2.16
C LEU A 83 -4.89 8.66 -2.58
N GLN A 84 -5.44 9.32 -3.60
CA GLN A 84 -5.04 10.66 -3.97
C GLN A 84 -5.93 11.67 -3.27
N SER A 85 -5.33 12.82 -2.97
CA SER A 85 -6.04 13.92 -2.34
C SER A 85 -6.95 14.60 -3.35
N PRO A 86 -8.21 14.89 -2.98
CA PRO A 86 -9.19 15.45 -3.89
C PRO A 86 -8.73 16.76 -4.53
N ASN A 87 -8.01 17.61 -3.79
CA ASN A 87 -7.65 18.96 -4.23
C ASN A 87 -6.64 18.99 -5.40
N VAL A 88 -5.91 17.90 -5.66
CA VAL A 88 -4.97 17.81 -6.80
C VAL A 88 -5.72 17.57 -8.13
N LEU A 89 -7.01 17.25 -8.09
CA LEU A 89 -7.81 16.78 -9.22
C LEU A 89 -8.82 17.83 -9.76
N GLU A 90 -8.66 19.11 -9.39
CA GLU A 90 -9.64 20.17 -9.66
C GLU A 90 -9.98 20.28 -11.16
N GLY A 91 -11.26 20.09 -11.51
CA GLY A 91 -11.79 20.07 -12.90
C GLY A 91 -12.06 18.67 -13.48
N THR A 92 -11.29 17.64 -13.09
CA THR A 92 -11.49 16.24 -13.53
C THR A 92 -12.37 15.43 -12.55
N LEU A 93 -12.46 15.87 -11.29
CA LEU A 93 -13.24 15.21 -10.23
C LEU A 93 -14.69 14.89 -10.61
N ALA A 94 -15.35 15.77 -11.37
CA ALA A 94 -16.76 15.60 -11.75
C ALA A 94 -17.02 14.39 -12.66
N TYR A 95 -15.99 13.89 -13.35
CA TYR A 95 -16.07 12.74 -14.27
C TYR A 95 -15.44 11.48 -13.68
N LEU A 96 -14.90 11.56 -12.47
CA LEU A 96 -14.06 10.53 -11.88
C LEU A 96 -14.89 9.31 -11.48
N SER A 97 -14.44 8.12 -11.88
CA SER A 97 -15.11 6.87 -11.48
C SER A 97 -14.90 6.57 -9.98
N PRO A 98 -15.83 5.83 -9.34
CA PRO A 98 -15.72 5.51 -7.91
C PRO A 98 -14.38 4.86 -7.53
N GLU A 99 -13.91 3.89 -8.32
CA GLU A 99 -12.63 3.20 -8.09
C GLU A 99 -11.40 4.10 -8.28
N GLN A 100 -11.46 5.11 -9.15
CA GLN A 100 -10.40 6.11 -9.32
C GLN A 100 -10.23 7.03 -8.10
N THR A 101 -11.19 7.03 -7.15
CA THR A 101 -11.05 7.81 -5.91
C THR A 101 -10.02 7.20 -4.95
N GLY A 102 -9.59 5.95 -5.18
CA GLY A 102 -8.77 5.17 -4.25
C GLY A 102 -9.52 4.74 -2.97
N ARG A 103 -10.81 5.07 -2.85
CA ARG A 103 -11.68 4.81 -1.68
C ARG A 103 -12.66 3.66 -1.90
N MET A 104 -12.45 2.89 -2.95
CA MET A 104 -13.17 1.64 -3.20
C MET A 104 -12.19 0.47 -3.18
N ASN A 105 -12.67 -0.67 -2.70
CA ASN A 105 -11.93 -1.93 -2.74
C ASN A 105 -11.94 -2.55 -4.16
N ARG A 106 -11.57 -1.77 -5.18
CA ARG A 106 -11.58 -2.16 -6.59
C ARG A 106 -10.41 -1.57 -7.35
N SER A 107 -9.85 -2.34 -8.27
CA SER A 107 -8.88 -1.85 -9.24
C SER A 107 -9.57 -1.05 -10.36
N ILE A 108 -8.82 -0.11 -10.93
CA ILE A 108 -9.20 0.60 -12.15
C ILE A 108 -9.00 -0.34 -13.33
N ASP A 109 -10.04 -0.47 -14.15
CA ASP A 109 -9.94 -1.07 -15.47
C ASP A 109 -10.63 -0.17 -16.53
N TYR A 110 -10.73 -0.62 -17.77
CA TYR A 110 -11.38 0.13 -18.85
C TYR A 110 -12.83 0.53 -18.57
N ARG A 111 -13.52 -0.13 -17.62
CA ARG A 111 -14.89 0.23 -17.24
C ARG A 111 -14.92 1.53 -16.43
N SER A 112 -13.78 2.01 -15.92
CA SER A 112 -13.67 3.35 -15.35
C SER A 112 -13.96 4.43 -16.40
N ASP A 113 -13.42 4.28 -17.61
CA ASP A 113 -13.73 5.19 -18.73
C ASP A 113 -15.22 5.16 -19.10
N PHE A 114 -15.90 4.01 -18.96
CA PHE A 114 -17.36 3.95 -19.18
C PHE A 114 -18.15 4.76 -18.16
N TYR A 115 -17.68 4.85 -16.92
CA TYR A 115 -18.31 5.72 -15.93
C TYR A 115 -18.16 7.20 -16.31
N SER A 116 -16.93 7.60 -16.65
CA SER A 116 -16.61 8.97 -17.07
C SER A 116 -17.34 9.35 -18.38
N LEU A 117 -17.50 8.39 -19.29
CA LEU A 117 -18.35 8.53 -20.47
C LEU A 117 -19.83 8.69 -20.11
N GLY A 118 -20.31 7.99 -19.09
CA GLY A 118 -21.67 8.15 -18.56
C GLY A 118 -21.93 9.56 -18.05
N VAL A 119 -21.00 10.12 -17.28
CA VAL A 119 -21.05 11.53 -16.84
C VAL A 119 -21.06 12.48 -18.05
N THR A 120 -20.15 12.25 -19.00
CA THR A 120 -20.06 13.02 -20.24
C THR A 120 -21.37 13.00 -21.03
N PHE A 121 -21.99 11.82 -21.19
CA PHE A 121 -23.28 11.70 -21.89
C PHE A 121 -24.41 12.39 -21.13
N PHE A 122 -24.43 12.30 -19.80
CA PHE A 122 -25.40 13.01 -18.98
C PHE A 122 -25.32 14.52 -19.20
N GLU A 123 -24.12 15.08 -19.16
CA GLU A 123 -23.89 16.52 -19.35
C GLU A 123 -24.24 16.97 -20.77
N LEU A 124 -23.84 16.23 -21.81
CA LEU A 124 -24.15 16.59 -23.19
C LEU A 124 -25.66 16.60 -23.48
N LEU A 125 -26.44 15.77 -22.81
CA LEU A 125 -27.89 15.67 -23.03
C LEU A 125 -28.73 16.58 -22.13
N THR A 126 -28.22 16.95 -20.96
CA THR A 126 -28.95 17.77 -19.98
C THR A 126 -28.41 19.20 -19.86
N GLY A 127 -27.20 19.46 -20.36
CA GLY A 127 -26.48 20.72 -20.19
C GLY A 127 -25.93 20.95 -18.77
N GLN A 128 -26.04 19.96 -17.87
CA GLN A 128 -25.64 20.08 -16.46
C GLN A 128 -24.91 18.82 -16.01
N LEU A 129 -24.00 18.95 -15.04
CA LEU A 129 -23.34 17.81 -14.41
C LEU A 129 -24.31 17.02 -13.52
N PRO A 130 -24.13 15.69 -13.37
CA PRO A 130 -24.99 14.85 -12.54
C PRO A 130 -24.93 15.19 -11.04
N PHE A 131 -23.81 15.73 -10.56
CA PHE A 131 -23.62 16.13 -9.17
C PHE A 131 -23.11 17.58 -9.09
N PRO A 132 -23.97 18.56 -8.79
CA PRO A 132 -23.55 19.95 -8.61
C PRO A 132 -23.01 20.15 -7.20
N SER A 133 -21.68 20.07 -7.03
CA SER A 133 -20.99 20.50 -5.81
C SER A 133 -19.63 21.09 -6.17
N THR A 134 -19.17 22.04 -5.36
CA THR A 134 -17.84 22.65 -5.44
C THR A 134 -16.90 22.12 -4.35
N ASP A 135 -17.40 21.30 -3.41
CA ASP A 135 -16.58 20.64 -2.40
C ASP A 135 -16.03 19.31 -2.97
N PRO A 136 -14.70 19.19 -3.15
CA PRO A 136 -14.08 17.96 -3.68
C PRO A 136 -14.47 16.69 -2.92
N MET A 137 -14.59 16.76 -1.58
CA MET A 137 -14.95 15.60 -0.77
C MET A 137 -16.43 15.24 -0.90
N GLU A 138 -17.30 16.24 -1.05
CA GLU A 138 -18.71 16.00 -1.33
C GLU A 138 -18.91 15.37 -2.72
N LEU A 139 -18.14 15.80 -3.73
CA LEU A 139 -18.15 15.18 -5.06
C LEU A 139 -17.70 13.72 -5.02
N VAL A 140 -16.59 13.42 -4.34
CA VAL A 140 -16.10 12.04 -4.13
C VAL A 140 -17.19 11.18 -3.46
N HIS A 141 -17.86 11.70 -2.42
CA HIS A 141 -18.99 11.02 -1.79
C HIS A 141 -20.15 10.77 -2.78
N CYS A 142 -20.48 11.75 -3.63
CA CYS A 142 -21.53 11.60 -4.64
C CYS A 142 -21.19 10.49 -5.65
N HIS A 143 -19.95 10.44 -6.11
CA HIS A 143 -19.50 9.41 -7.03
C HIS A 143 -19.56 8.02 -6.41
N ILE A 144 -19.19 7.85 -5.14
CA ILE A 144 -19.16 6.55 -4.44
C ILE A 144 -20.56 6.06 -4.02
N ALA A 145 -21.38 6.93 -3.42
CA ALA A 145 -22.58 6.50 -2.68
C ALA A 145 -23.91 7.06 -3.21
N LYS A 146 -23.92 8.28 -3.76
CA LYS A 146 -25.17 8.93 -4.19
C LYS A 146 -25.70 8.32 -5.48
N GLN A 147 -26.99 8.02 -5.53
CA GLN A 147 -27.63 7.53 -6.76
C GLN A 147 -27.59 8.59 -7.86
N THR A 148 -27.35 8.14 -9.09
CA THR A 148 -27.33 9.00 -10.28
C THR A 148 -28.73 9.54 -10.56
N PRO A 149 -28.90 10.86 -10.76
CA PRO A 149 -30.18 11.42 -11.18
C PRO A 149 -30.64 10.83 -12.52
N ALA A 150 -31.95 10.64 -12.69
CA ALA A 150 -32.50 10.15 -13.95
C ALA A 150 -32.51 11.29 -14.99
N ALA A 151 -31.83 11.11 -16.12
CA ALA A 151 -31.66 12.18 -17.12
C ALA A 151 -33.00 12.64 -17.73
N ASP A 152 -33.93 11.70 -17.92
CA ASP A 152 -35.30 11.93 -18.40
C ASP A 152 -36.18 12.71 -17.41
N SER A 153 -35.81 12.73 -16.13
CA SER A 153 -36.48 13.59 -15.13
C SER A 153 -36.07 15.06 -15.21
N LEU A 154 -34.89 15.34 -15.76
CA LEU A 154 -34.34 16.69 -15.92
C LEU A 154 -34.65 17.28 -17.29
N ASN A 155 -34.61 16.45 -18.33
CA ASN A 155 -34.97 16.84 -19.69
C ASN A 155 -35.92 15.79 -20.29
N GLY A 156 -37.20 16.15 -20.40
CA GLY A 156 -38.27 15.26 -20.89
C GLY A 156 -38.14 14.84 -22.36
N ASP A 157 -37.26 15.49 -23.13
CA ASP A 157 -36.95 15.10 -24.51
C ASP A 157 -36.01 13.88 -24.57
N ILE A 158 -35.39 13.49 -23.45
CA ILE A 158 -34.50 12.33 -23.35
C ILE A 158 -35.33 11.04 -23.24
N PRO A 159 -35.18 10.07 -24.14
CA PRO A 159 -35.88 8.79 -24.05
C PRO A 159 -35.46 8.01 -22.80
N ALA A 160 -36.43 7.40 -22.10
CA ALA A 160 -36.19 6.62 -20.88
C ALA A 160 -35.15 5.50 -21.06
N VAL A 161 -35.05 4.93 -22.28
CA VAL A 161 -34.00 3.94 -22.59
C VAL A 161 -32.61 4.54 -22.48
N LEU A 162 -32.41 5.74 -23.02
CA LEU A 162 -31.12 6.45 -22.97
C LEU A 162 -30.78 6.86 -21.53
N SER A 163 -31.76 7.29 -20.74
CA SER A 163 -31.60 7.53 -19.30
C SER A 163 -31.13 6.26 -18.56
N ARG A 164 -31.71 5.09 -18.86
CA ARG A 164 -31.24 3.81 -18.31
C ARG A 164 -29.85 3.40 -18.80
N MET A 165 -29.48 3.73 -20.04
CA MET A 165 -28.12 3.49 -20.55
C MET A 165 -27.08 4.31 -19.79
N ILE A 166 -27.36 5.59 -19.53
CA ILE A 166 -26.52 6.47 -18.72
C ILE A 166 -26.42 5.95 -17.28
N GLY A 167 -27.55 5.55 -16.69
CA GLY A 167 -27.58 4.91 -15.38
C GLY A 167 -26.73 3.64 -15.31
N LYS A 168 -26.75 2.81 -16.36
CA LYS A 168 -25.89 1.62 -16.47
C LYS A 168 -24.41 1.99 -16.58
N LEU A 169 -24.04 2.98 -17.40
CA LEU A 169 -22.66 3.47 -17.50
C LEU A 169 -22.13 4.00 -16.16
N MET A 170 -22.96 4.73 -15.42
CA MET A 170 -22.64 5.31 -14.11
C MET A 170 -22.88 4.36 -12.93
N GLY A 171 -22.95 3.05 -13.18
CA GLY A 171 -23.04 2.03 -12.13
C GLY A 171 -21.90 2.17 -11.14
N LYS A 172 -22.18 2.09 -9.83
CA LYS A 172 -21.16 2.31 -8.80
C LYS A 172 -20.14 1.19 -8.76
N ASN A 173 -20.58 -0.04 -9.00
CA ASN A 173 -19.72 -1.19 -9.21
C ASN A 173 -19.43 -1.34 -10.71
N ALA A 174 -18.19 -1.66 -11.07
CA ALA A 174 -17.80 -1.85 -12.47
C ALA A 174 -18.56 -3.03 -13.13
N GLU A 175 -18.94 -4.03 -12.34
CA GLU A 175 -19.71 -5.20 -12.77
C GLU A 175 -21.16 -4.85 -13.20
N ASP A 176 -21.73 -3.76 -12.68
CA ASP A 176 -23.08 -3.32 -13.06
C ASP A 176 -23.10 -2.58 -14.41
N ARG A 177 -21.92 -2.10 -14.86
CA ARG A 177 -21.74 -1.33 -16.09
C ARG A 177 -21.82 -2.19 -17.34
N TYR A 178 -21.66 -1.56 -18.50
CA TYR A 178 -21.42 -2.30 -19.73
C TYR A 178 -20.10 -3.05 -19.63
N GLN A 179 -20.10 -4.35 -19.93
CA GLN A 179 -18.88 -5.16 -19.81
C GLN A 179 -17.97 -5.03 -21.04
N ASN A 180 -18.41 -4.38 -22.11
CA ASN A 180 -17.53 -4.03 -23.23
C ASN A 180 -18.14 -2.92 -24.11
N ALA A 181 -17.28 -2.32 -24.94
CA ALA A 181 -17.67 -1.25 -25.85
C ALA A 181 -18.59 -1.74 -26.99
N LEU A 182 -18.54 -3.04 -27.35
CA LEU A 182 -19.41 -3.60 -28.39
C LEU A 182 -20.87 -3.64 -27.96
N GLY A 183 -21.15 -4.03 -26.72
CA GLY A 183 -22.49 -4.06 -26.15
C GLY A 183 -23.09 -2.66 -26.07
N LEU A 184 -22.32 -1.69 -25.56
CA LEU A 184 -22.71 -0.28 -25.54
C LEU A 184 -22.97 0.27 -26.95
N LYS A 185 -22.08 -0.03 -27.90
CA LYS A 185 -22.23 0.38 -29.31
C LYS A 185 -23.50 -0.21 -29.93
N HIS A 186 -23.77 -1.48 -29.69
CA HIS A 186 -24.95 -2.16 -30.21
C HIS A 186 -26.25 -1.50 -29.73
N ASP A 187 -26.33 -1.23 -28.43
CA ASP A 187 -27.51 -0.58 -27.84
C ASP A 187 -27.69 0.86 -28.37
N LEU A 188 -26.59 1.62 -28.55
CA LEU A 188 -26.63 2.95 -29.17
C LEU A 188 -27.08 2.90 -30.65
N GLU A 189 -26.64 1.90 -31.41
CA GLU A 189 -27.04 1.72 -32.82
C GLU A 189 -28.53 1.38 -32.94
N ILE A 190 -29.09 0.58 -32.03
CA ILE A 190 -30.53 0.29 -31.98
C ILE A 190 -31.30 1.60 -31.73
N CYS A 191 -30.90 2.35 -30.69
CA CYS A 191 -31.48 3.64 -30.34
C CYS A 191 -31.44 4.63 -31.52
N PHE A 192 -30.29 4.74 -32.20
CA PHE A 192 -30.13 5.65 -33.32
C PHE A 192 -31.00 5.27 -34.53
N LYS A 193 -31.05 3.98 -34.88
CA LYS A 193 -31.90 3.49 -35.98
C LYS A 193 -33.38 3.73 -35.71
N GLN A 194 -33.84 3.44 -34.50
CA GLN A 194 -35.23 3.69 -34.12
C GLN A 194 -35.55 5.18 -34.15
N TRP A 195 -34.67 6.03 -33.59
CA TRP A 195 -34.83 7.48 -33.64
C TRP A 195 -34.93 8.01 -35.08
N GLN A 196 -34.07 7.55 -36.00
CA GLN A 196 -34.10 7.97 -37.40
C GLN A 196 -35.37 7.52 -38.15
N GLN A 197 -35.92 6.35 -37.81
CA GLN A 197 -37.06 5.77 -38.51
C GLN A 197 -38.41 6.25 -37.99
N THR A 198 -38.55 6.37 -36.67
CA THR A 198 -39.85 6.59 -36.02
C THR A 198 -39.88 7.83 -35.12
N GLY A 199 -38.73 8.45 -34.85
CA GLY A 199 -38.61 9.55 -33.88
C GLY A 199 -38.93 9.12 -32.45
N ARG A 200 -39.00 7.82 -32.16
CA ARG A 200 -39.27 7.26 -30.83
C ARG A 200 -38.39 6.04 -30.58
N ILE A 201 -37.99 5.83 -29.33
CA ILE A 201 -37.17 4.70 -28.93
C ILE A 201 -37.99 3.81 -28.00
N GLU A 202 -38.24 2.58 -28.43
CA GLU A 202 -38.97 1.58 -27.66
C GLU A 202 -38.06 0.95 -26.59
N SER A 203 -38.66 0.49 -25.49
CA SER A 203 -37.93 -0.16 -24.42
C SER A 203 -37.41 -1.53 -24.85
N PHE A 204 -36.12 -1.78 -24.65
CA PHE A 204 -35.49 -3.09 -24.81
C PHE A 204 -34.55 -3.41 -23.63
N LYS A 205 -34.06 -4.65 -23.57
CA LYS A 205 -33.10 -5.10 -22.55
C LYS A 205 -31.68 -4.64 -22.94
N LEU A 206 -31.08 -3.81 -22.08
CA LEU A 206 -29.72 -3.31 -22.27
C LEU A 206 -28.65 -4.38 -22.03
N GLY A 207 -27.48 -4.21 -22.64
CA GLY A 207 -26.30 -5.07 -22.47
C GLY A 207 -26.49 -6.48 -23.02
N SER A 208 -27.43 -6.68 -23.96
CA SER A 208 -27.69 -8.00 -24.55
C SER A 208 -26.50 -8.58 -25.32
N ARG A 209 -25.57 -7.72 -25.73
CA ARG A 209 -24.32 -8.06 -26.41
C ARG A 209 -23.08 -7.71 -25.59
N ASP A 210 -23.19 -7.72 -24.27
CA ASP A 210 -22.05 -7.63 -23.36
C ASP A 210 -21.27 -8.97 -23.34
N ILE A 211 -20.89 -9.48 -24.52
CA ILE A 211 -20.19 -10.76 -24.73
C ILE A 211 -18.67 -10.53 -24.82
N CYS A 212 -17.87 -11.49 -24.33
CA CYS A 212 -16.40 -11.38 -24.22
C CYS A 212 -15.72 -10.94 -25.53
N VAL A 213 -14.79 -9.98 -25.44
CA VAL A 213 -14.06 -9.41 -26.59
C VAL A 213 -12.65 -10.01 -26.69
N ARG A 214 -12.20 -10.29 -27.93
CA ARG A 214 -10.80 -10.66 -28.23
C ARG A 214 -9.90 -9.42 -28.11
N VAL A 215 -8.78 -9.55 -27.40
CA VAL A 215 -7.69 -8.55 -27.41
C VAL A 215 -6.72 -8.92 -28.53
N ALA A 216 -6.12 -7.95 -29.23
CA ALA A 216 -5.23 -8.24 -30.37
C ALA A 216 -3.81 -8.64 -29.94
N ALA A 217 -3.36 -8.16 -28.77
CA ALA A 217 -2.01 -8.35 -28.26
C ALA A 217 -1.79 -9.70 -27.54
N SER A 218 -2.86 -10.34 -27.06
CA SER A 218 -2.82 -11.70 -26.50
C SER A 218 -3.73 -12.60 -27.35
N LYS A 219 -3.30 -13.83 -27.65
CA LYS A 219 -4.13 -14.81 -28.39
C LYS A 219 -5.35 -15.30 -27.58
N GLU A 220 -5.77 -14.59 -26.54
CA GLU A 220 -6.70 -15.06 -25.51
C GLU A 220 -7.92 -14.13 -25.35
N HIS A 221 -9.04 -14.72 -24.97
CA HIS A 221 -10.26 -14.01 -24.56
C HIS A 221 -10.07 -13.47 -23.13
N ARG A 222 -10.53 -12.25 -22.83
CA ARG A 222 -10.29 -11.64 -21.51
C ARG A 222 -11.14 -12.33 -20.45
N PHE A 223 -10.53 -13.25 -19.70
CA PHE A 223 -11.13 -13.91 -18.55
C PHE A 223 -11.02 -12.99 -17.33
N VAL A 224 -12.15 -12.44 -16.88
CA VAL A 224 -12.19 -11.41 -15.82
C VAL A 224 -12.93 -11.99 -14.62
N ILE A 225 -12.21 -12.14 -13.51
CA ILE A 225 -12.81 -12.53 -12.23
C ILE A 225 -13.35 -11.28 -11.53
N PRO A 226 -14.62 -11.25 -11.09
CA PRO A 226 -15.21 -10.14 -10.35
C PRO A 226 -14.47 -9.81 -9.05
N GLU A 227 -14.42 -8.53 -8.66
CA GLU A 227 -13.83 -8.08 -7.38
C GLU A 227 -14.90 -7.82 -6.31
N LYS A 228 -16.14 -8.23 -6.60
CA LYS A 228 -17.26 -8.19 -5.65
C LYS A 228 -16.95 -9.03 -4.40
N LEU A 229 -17.39 -8.55 -3.25
CA LEU A 229 -17.26 -9.26 -1.99
C LEU A 229 -18.39 -10.30 -1.84
N TYR A 230 -18.06 -11.58 -1.89
CA TYR A 230 -19.01 -12.70 -1.74
C TYR A 230 -19.03 -13.22 -0.30
N GLY A 231 -20.21 -13.51 0.24
CA GLY A 231 -20.36 -14.18 1.54
C GLY A 231 -19.94 -13.40 2.80
N ARG A 232 -19.66 -12.08 2.71
CA ARG A 232 -19.15 -11.25 3.83
C ARG A 232 -20.09 -10.16 4.32
N ALA A 233 -21.37 -10.21 3.95
CA ALA A 233 -22.31 -9.11 4.24
C ALA A 233 -22.44 -8.85 5.75
N SER A 234 -22.49 -9.90 6.57
CA SER A 234 -22.60 -9.82 8.03
C SER A 234 -21.36 -9.18 8.69
N GLU A 235 -20.17 -9.55 8.22
CA GLU A 235 -18.90 -9.05 8.74
C GLU A 235 -18.72 -7.57 8.40
N VAL A 236 -19.08 -7.18 7.18
CA VAL A 236 -19.11 -5.77 6.76
C VAL A 236 -20.11 -4.99 7.62
N GLU A 237 -21.35 -5.49 7.79
CA GLU A 237 -22.37 -4.82 8.62
C GLU A 237 -21.89 -4.61 10.06
N THR A 238 -21.17 -5.58 10.63
CA THR A 238 -20.58 -5.47 11.97
C THR A 238 -19.54 -4.36 12.05
N LEU A 239 -18.66 -4.25 11.04
CA LEU A 239 -17.68 -3.15 10.95
C LEU A 239 -18.36 -1.79 10.81
N LEU A 240 -19.40 -1.69 9.97
CA LEU A 240 -20.12 -0.44 9.76
C LEU A 240 -20.85 0.00 11.03
N ALA A 241 -21.50 -0.92 11.73
CA ALA A 241 -22.19 -0.63 12.98
C ALA A 241 -21.23 -0.13 14.06
N ALA A 242 -20.00 -0.65 14.11
CA ALA A 242 -18.97 -0.17 15.03
C ALA A 242 -18.48 1.25 14.68
N PHE A 243 -18.26 1.52 13.40
CA PHE A 243 -17.91 2.88 12.95
C PHE A 243 -19.01 3.89 13.31
N GLU A 244 -20.28 3.54 13.13
CA GLU A 244 -21.41 4.39 13.53
C GLU A 244 -21.47 4.62 15.04
N ARG A 245 -21.19 3.61 15.87
CA ARG A 245 -21.13 3.78 17.33
C ARG A 245 -20.02 4.74 17.75
N VAL A 246 -18.83 4.57 17.18
CA VAL A 246 -17.65 5.42 17.45
C VAL A 246 -17.93 6.87 17.06
N SER A 247 -18.50 7.08 15.88
CA SER A 247 -18.69 8.43 15.34
C SER A 247 -19.83 9.21 16.02
N ASN A 248 -20.81 8.51 16.59
CA ASN A 248 -21.93 9.14 17.31
C ASN A 248 -21.67 9.34 18.82
N SER A 249 -20.52 8.89 19.34
CA SER A 249 -20.20 8.96 20.77
C SER A 249 -18.96 9.82 21.01
N ALA A 250 -19.11 10.83 21.87
CA ALA A 250 -17.99 11.72 22.25
C ALA A 250 -16.84 11.00 22.99
N THR A 251 -17.10 9.81 23.54
CA THR A 251 -16.09 8.92 24.14
C THR A 251 -16.00 7.60 23.38
N GLY A 252 -16.37 7.61 22.09
CA GLY A 252 -16.38 6.43 21.25
C GLY A 252 -14.96 5.98 20.91
N ILE A 253 -14.46 4.98 21.62
CA ILE A 253 -13.28 4.22 21.23
C ILE A 253 -13.69 2.76 21.12
N GLU A 254 -13.43 2.16 19.96
CA GLU A 254 -13.69 0.75 19.73
C GLU A 254 -12.51 0.10 19.00
N MET A 255 -12.20 -1.15 19.38
CA MET A 255 -11.24 -1.98 18.69
C MET A 255 -11.96 -3.13 17.99
N ILE A 256 -11.71 -3.34 16.71
CA ILE A 256 -12.19 -4.50 15.97
C ILE A 256 -11.01 -5.32 15.47
N LEU A 257 -11.02 -6.58 15.81
CA LEU A 257 -10.05 -7.56 15.35
C LEU A 257 -10.64 -8.38 14.21
N VAL A 258 -9.97 -8.42 13.06
CA VAL A 258 -10.33 -9.27 11.93
C VAL A 258 -9.35 -10.43 11.87
N ALA A 259 -9.77 -11.57 12.39
CA ALA A 259 -8.98 -12.79 12.45
C ALA A 259 -9.26 -13.69 11.23
N GLY A 260 -8.25 -14.37 10.73
CA GLY A 260 -8.42 -15.48 9.79
C GLY A 260 -7.19 -15.78 8.96
N PHE A 261 -7.26 -16.88 8.22
CA PHE A 261 -6.13 -17.40 7.44
C PHE A 261 -5.60 -16.39 6.40
N SER A 262 -4.37 -16.62 5.93
CA SER A 262 -3.76 -15.86 4.84
C SER A 262 -4.62 -15.96 3.56
N GLY A 263 -4.88 -14.84 2.87
CA GLY A 263 -5.71 -14.81 1.64
C GLY A 263 -7.23 -14.88 1.83
N ILE A 264 -7.72 -14.95 3.08
CA ILE A 264 -9.16 -15.15 3.36
C ILE A 264 -10.04 -13.91 3.07
N GLY A 265 -9.43 -12.76 2.80
CA GLY A 265 -10.11 -11.49 2.48
C GLY A 265 -10.18 -10.46 3.61
N LYS A 266 -9.30 -10.52 4.63
CA LYS A 266 -9.27 -9.57 5.77
C LYS A 266 -9.26 -8.11 5.33
N THR A 267 -8.24 -7.72 4.56
CA THR A 267 -8.08 -6.37 4.02
C THR A 267 -9.26 -5.96 3.12
N SER A 268 -9.80 -6.89 2.33
CA SER A 268 -10.96 -6.64 1.46
C SER A 268 -12.23 -6.31 2.24
N VAL A 269 -12.47 -6.98 3.37
CA VAL A 269 -13.60 -6.70 4.26
C VAL A 269 -13.42 -5.34 4.94
N VAL A 270 -12.22 -5.00 5.41
CA VAL A 270 -11.93 -3.71 6.04
C VAL A 270 -12.06 -2.54 5.06
N ASN A 271 -11.62 -2.72 3.81
CA ASN A 271 -11.72 -1.67 2.79
C ASN A 271 -13.18 -1.28 2.46
N GLU A 272 -14.18 -2.10 2.80
CA GLU A 272 -15.59 -1.71 2.65
C GLU A 272 -16.02 -0.57 3.60
N VAL A 273 -15.28 -0.37 4.70
CA VAL A 273 -15.56 0.70 5.69
C VAL A 273 -15.26 2.09 5.11
N HIS A 274 -14.48 2.21 4.03
CA HIS A 274 -14.20 3.49 3.37
C HIS A 274 -15.47 4.24 2.93
N LYS A 275 -16.51 3.52 2.46
CA LYS A 275 -17.75 4.13 1.95
C LYS A 275 -18.44 5.04 2.99
N PRO A 276 -18.75 4.57 4.21
CA PRO A 276 -19.33 5.42 5.24
C PRO A 276 -18.35 6.41 5.88
N ILE A 277 -17.04 6.09 5.94
CA ILE A 277 -16.03 7.04 6.45
C ILE A 277 -16.02 8.32 5.62
N VAL A 278 -16.01 8.18 4.29
CA VAL A 278 -16.07 9.31 3.36
C VAL A 278 -17.34 10.15 3.57
N ARG A 279 -18.48 9.51 3.86
CA ARG A 279 -19.74 10.20 4.15
C ARG A 279 -19.66 11.09 5.39
N GLN A 280 -18.87 10.71 6.38
CA GLN A 280 -18.70 11.47 7.63
C GLN A 280 -17.42 12.31 7.65
N ARG A 281 -16.72 12.46 6.51
CA ARG A 281 -15.43 13.18 6.39
C ARG A 281 -14.35 12.68 7.36
N GLY A 282 -14.41 11.40 7.76
CA GLY A 282 -13.41 10.77 8.61
C GLY A 282 -12.11 10.44 7.85
N TYR A 283 -11.03 10.26 8.59
CA TYR A 283 -9.75 9.81 8.06
C TYR A 283 -9.63 8.29 8.18
N PHE A 284 -9.17 7.64 7.10
CA PHE A 284 -8.78 6.24 7.13
C PHE A 284 -7.30 6.14 6.81
N ILE A 285 -6.52 5.66 7.77
CA ILE A 285 -5.08 5.45 7.64
C ILE A 285 -4.77 3.97 7.78
N LYS A 286 -3.77 3.49 7.06
CA LYS A 286 -3.42 2.06 7.03
C LYS A 286 -1.93 1.84 7.23
N GLY A 287 -1.59 0.81 7.99
CA GLY A 287 -0.23 0.35 8.20
C GLY A 287 -0.17 -1.18 8.14
N LYS A 288 1.00 -1.73 7.81
CA LYS A 288 1.21 -3.18 7.78
C LYS A 288 2.53 -3.55 8.45
N PHE A 289 2.52 -4.62 9.23
CA PHE A 289 3.75 -5.23 9.74
C PHE A 289 4.30 -6.27 8.75
N ASP A 290 5.62 -6.31 8.56
CA ASP A 290 6.29 -7.26 7.65
C ASP A 290 7.00 -8.36 8.45
N GLN A 291 6.91 -9.61 7.95
CA GLN A 291 7.52 -10.78 8.57
C GLN A 291 9.05 -10.70 8.66
N PHE A 292 9.68 -10.02 7.70
CA PHE A 292 11.13 -9.92 7.58
C PHE A 292 11.69 -8.64 8.24
N GLN A 293 10.82 -7.70 8.64
CA GLN A 293 11.19 -6.42 9.29
C GLN A 293 10.67 -6.30 10.73
N ARG A 294 10.66 -7.41 11.49
CA ARG A 294 10.09 -7.49 12.86
C ARG A 294 10.72 -6.53 13.89
N ASN A 295 11.93 -6.05 13.62
CA ASN A 295 12.70 -5.21 14.54
C ASN A 295 12.64 -3.72 14.23
N ILE A 296 11.80 -3.30 13.27
CA ILE A 296 11.55 -1.89 12.98
C ILE A 296 10.41 -1.38 13.90
N PRO A 297 10.71 -0.51 14.87
CA PRO A 297 9.72 -0.07 15.85
C PRO A 297 8.64 0.80 15.23
N PHE A 298 7.38 0.60 15.65
CA PHE A 298 6.24 1.41 15.21
C PHE A 298 5.99 1.41 13.69
N SER A 299 6.63 0.52 12.93
CA SER A 299 6.67 0.54 11.47
C SER A 299 5.29 0.74 10.82
N ALA A 300 4.28 -0.03 11.23
CA ALA A 300 2.93 0.10 10.71
C ALA A 300 2.26 1.44 11.09
N PHE A 301 2.44 1.92 12.32
CA PHE A 301 1.90 3.23 12.74
C PHE A 301 2.56 4.37 11.96
N VAL A 302 3.89 4.34 11.83
CA VAL A 302 4.65 5.32 11.06
C VAL A 302 4.20 5.35 9.61
N GLN A 303 4.05 4.17 8.99
CA GLN A 303 3.52 4.06 7.63
C GLN A 303 2.14 4.72 7.51
N ALA A 304 1.22 4.43 8.44
CA ALA A 304 -0.13 4.97 8.42
C ALA A 304 -0.15 6.50 8.54
N PHE A 305 0.67 7.06 9.43
CA PHE A 305 0.75 8.51 9.61
C PHE A 305 1.54 9.23 8.53
N ARG A 306 2.54 8.59 7.92
CA ARG A 306 3.23 9.10 6.73
C ARG A 306 2.23 9.36 5.59
N ASP A 307 1.37 8.38 5.30
CA ASP A 307 0.32 8.51 4.29
C ASP A 307 -0.63 9.67 4.62
N LEU A 308 -0.97 9.85 5.90
CA LEU A 308 -1.79 10.99 6.35
C LEU A 308 -1.07 12.33 6.16
N MET A 309 0.23 12.42 6.48
CA MET A 309 0.99 13.66 6.27
C MET A 309 1.03 14.03 4.78
N GLY A 310 1.17 13.03 3.90
CA GLY A 310 1.05 13.22 2.45
C GLY A 310 -0.30 13.79 2.04
N GLN A 311 -1.40 13.32 2.64
CA GLN A 311 -2.74 13.87 2.40
C GLN A 311 -2.86 15.33 2.86
N LEU A 312 -2.38 15.65 4.08
CA LEU A 312 -2.43 17.01 4.61
C LEU A 312 -1.61 18.00 3.78
N LEU A 313 -0.44 17.59 3.27
CA LEU A 313 0.43 18.44 2.45
C LEU A 313 -0.18 18.85 1.10
N SER A 314 -1.22 18.16 0.67
CA SER A 314 -1.97 18.47 -0.55
C SER A 314 -3.29 19.23 -0.30
N GLU A 315 -3.57 19.59 0.95
CA GLU A 315 -4.65 20.50 1.29
C GLU A 315 -4.34 21.94 0.86
N THR A 316 -5.37 22.79 0.84
CA THR A 316 -5.16 24.22 0.52
C THR A 316 -4.24 24.89 1.56
N ASP A 317 -3.50 25.94 1.16
CA ASP A 317 -2.61 26.67 2.06
C ASP A 317 -3.30 27.12 3.36
N ALA A 318 -4.58 27.50 3.28
CA ALA A 318 -5.37 27.91 4.44
C ALA A 318 -5.62 26.75 5.42
N GLN A 319 -6.00 25.57 4.91
CA GLN A 319 -6.20 24.37 5.73
C GLN A 319 -4.88 23.84 6.28
N LEU A 320 -3.82 23.87 5.48
CA LEU A 320 -2.48 23.46 5.92
C LEU A 320 -1.97 24.33 7.08
N GLN A 321 -2.20 25.65 7.02
CA GLN A 321 -1.88 26.56 8.14
C GLN A 321 -2.73 26.30 9.39
N GLN A 322 -4.00 25.93 9.21
CA GLN A 322 -4.85 25.52 10.33
C GLN A 322 -4.31 24.26 10.99
N TRP A 323 -3.99 23.22 10.21
CA TRP A 323 -3.40 21.98 10.72
C TRP A 323 -2.06 22.21 11.41
N LYS A 324 -1.18 23.03 10.81
CA LYS A 324 0.08 23.44 11.42
C LYS A 324 -0.14 24.03 12.81
N THR A 325 -1.12 24.92 12.95
CA THR A 325 -1.44 25.56 14.23
C THR A 325 -1.94 24.55 15.26
N ILE A 326 -2.84 23.65 14.87
CA ILE A 326 -3.40 22.62 15.77
C ILE A 326 -2.30 21.65 16.23
N ILE A 327 -1.47 21.16 15.31
CA ILE A 327 -0.39 20.21 15.63
C ILE A 327 0.65 20.86 16.55
N LEU A 328 1.10 22.08 16.24
CA LEU A 328 2.05 22.80 17.09
C LEU A 328 1.49 23.06 18.50
N THR A 329 0.19 23.32 18.61
CA THR A 329 -0.47 23.50 19.90
C THR A 329 -0.51 22.21 20.72
N ALA A 330 -0.76 21.06 20.06
CA ALA A 330 -0.83 19.76 20.73
C ALA A 330 0.55 19.24 21.17
N LEU A 331 1.57 19.40 20.32
CA LEU A 331 2.94 18.91 20.56
C LEU A 331 3.80 19.86 21.40
N ALA A 332 3.45 21.16 21.42
CA ALA A 332 4.23 22.21 22.07
C ALA A 332 5.72 22.15 21.67
N GLU A 333 6.64 22.32 22.62
CA GLU A 333 8.09 22.29 22.35
C GLU A 333 8.65 20.88 22.09
N ASN A 334 7.82 19.83 22.09
CA ASN A 334 8.29 18.44 21.95
C ASN A 334 8.13 17.87 20.52
N GLY A 335 7.86 18.72 19.52
CA GLY A 335 7.59 18.26 18.15
C GLY A 335 8.73 17.44 17.53
N GLN A 336 9.99 17.68 17.93
CA GLN A 336 11.16 16.96 17.42
C GLN A 336 11.07 15.44 17.66
N VAL A 337 10.49 15.01 18.78
CA VAL A 337 10.35 13.58 19.13
C VAL A 337 9.46 12.84 18.13
N ILE A 338 8.45 13.51 17.57
CA ILE A 338 7.58 12.92 16.55
C ILE A 338 8.25 13.00 15.17
N ILE A 339 8.98 14.07 14.86
CA ILE A 339 9.73 14.21 13.59
C ILE A 339 10.78 13.10 13.43
N GLU A 340 11.47 12.71 14.51
CA GLU A 340 12.44 11.60 14.49
C GLU A 340 11.83 10.26 14.03
N VAL A 341 10.52 10.11 14.18
CA VAL A 341 9.78 8.89 13.81
C VAL A 341 8.97 9.09 12.52
N ILE A 342 8.43 10.28 12.28
CA ILE A 342 7.66 10.68 11.08
C ILE A 342 8.30 11.94 10.48
N PRO A 343 9.37 11.81 9.67
CA PRO A 343 10.13 12.95 9.14
C PRO A 343 9.29 13.90 8.26
N GLU A 344 8.26 13.38 7.59
CA GLU A 344 7.37 14.15 6.72
C GLU A 344 6.64 15.26 7.48
N LEU A 345 6.47 15.10 8.79
CA LEU A 345 5.85 16.11 9.66
C LEU A 345 6.63 17.43 9.66
N GLU A 346 7.97 17.39 9.50
CA GLU A 346 8.81 18.60 9.45
C GLU A 346 8.39 19.53 8.31
N ARG A 347 7.89 18.98 7.19
CA ARG A 347 7.41 19.78 6.05
C ARG A 347 6.15 20.59 6.39
N ILE A 348 5.37 20.16 7.38
CA ILE A 348 4.13 20.83 7.82
C ILE A 348 4.44 21.84 8.94
N ILE A 349 5.10 21.38 10.02
CA ILE A 349 5.30 22.21 11.22
C ILE A 349 6.62 23.00 11.22
N GLY A 350 7.56 22.67 10.34
CA GLY A 350 8.92 23.23 10.30
C GLY A 350 9.84 22.61 11.35
N GLN A 351 11.13 22.96 11.28
CA GLN A 351 12.15 22.53 12.24
C GLN A 351 11.75 22.86 13.68
N GLN A 352 11.95 21.90 14.59
CA GLN A 352 11.60 22.01 16.00
C GLN A 352 12.86 22.12 16.86
N PRO A 353 12.77 22.77 18.04
CA PRO A 353 13.90 22.85 18.96
C PRO A 353 14.28 21.46 19.50
N PRO A 354 15.57 21.23 19.82
CA PRO A 354 16.00 19.98 20.45
C PRO A 354 15.36 19.83 21.83
N VAL A 355 14.88 18.63 22.12
CA VAL A 355 14.15 18.32 23.36
C VAL A 355 15.14 17.81 24.41
N PRO A 356 14.98 18.16 25.71
CA PRO A 356 15.85 17.62 26.76
C PRO A 356 15.93 16.09 26.72
N GLU A 357 17.14 15.55 26.82
CA GLU A 357 17.36 14.11 26.89
C GLU A 357 16.76 13.55 28.19
N LEU A 358 15.78 12.66 28.05
CA LEU A 358 15.29 11.83 29.14
C LEU A 358 15.86 10.42 28.92
N SER A 359 16.08 9.68 29.99
CA SER A 359 16.50 8.28 29.95
C SER A 359 15.36 7.37 30.42
N GLY A 360 15.44 6.07 30.09
CA GLY A 360 14.57 5.11 30.75
C GLY A 360 13.11 5.10 30.32
N SER A 361 12.31 4.71 31.29
CA SER A 361 10.85 4.78 31.25
C SER A 361 10.33 6.20 31.09
N ALA A 362 11.09 7.23 31.51
CA ALA A 362 10.67 8.63 31.34
C ALA A 362 10.63 9.04 29.86
N ALA A 363 11.64 8.65 29.07
CA ALA A 363 11.66 8.89 27.63
C ALA A 363 10.54 8.14 26.91
N GLN A 364 10.33 6.86 27.25
CA GLN A 364 9.28 6.04 26.65
C GLN A 364 7.87 6.53 27.01
N ASN A 365 7.63 6.91 28.27
CA ASN A 365 6.37 7.49 28.70
C ASN A 365 6.11 8.84 28.03
N ARG A 366 7.15 9.68 27.85
CA ARG A 366 7.04 10.92 27.09
C ARG A 366 6.66 10.65 25.64
N PHE A 367 7.37 9.73 24.97
CA PHE A 367 7.08 9.37 23.59
C PHE A 367 5.64 8.88 23.43
N ASN A 368 5.23 7.88 24.22
CA ASN A 368 3.88 7.33 24.15
C ASN A 368 2.80 8.40 24.36
N ARG A 369 2.99 9.29 25.34
CA ARG A 369 2.04 10.39 25.62
C ARG A 369 2.01 11.43 24.49
N LEU A 370 3.15 11.75 23.90
CA LEU A 370 3.22 12.69 22.77
C LEU A 370 2.60 12.10 21.51
N PHE A 371 2.90 10.84 21.21
CA PHE A 371 2.34 10.14 20.07
C PHE A 371 0.82 9.99 20.20
N GLN A 372 0.33 9.76 21.41
CA GLN A 372 -1.09 9.78 21.70
C GLN A 372 -1.71 11.16 21.48
N LYS A 373 -1.13 12.24 22.05
CA LYS A 373 -1.59 13.61 21.79
C LYS A 373 -1.58 13.98 20.31
N PHE A 374 -0.62 13.43 19.57
CA PHE A 374 -0.55 13.58 18.12
C PHE A 374 -1.74 12.89 17.43
N ILE A 375 -2.12 11.69 17.86
CA ILE A 375 -3.30 10.98 17.35
C ILE A 375 -4.58 11.75 17.69
N GLU A 376 -4.68 12.30 18.89
CA GLU A 376 -5.82 13.10 19.37
C GLU A 376 -6.15 14.30 18.49
N VAL A 377 -5.16 14.88 17.82
CA VAL A 377 -5.35 15.98 16.84
C VAL A 377 -6.32 15.58 15.73
N PHE A 378 -6.35 14.29 15.37
CA PHE A 378 -7.13 13.77 14.25
C PHE A 378 -8.39 13.02 14.70
N THR A 379 -8.69 12.95 15.98
CA THR A 379 -9.86 12.23 16.52
C THR A 379 -10.94 13.21 16.97
N THR A 380 -11.55 13.91 16.02
CA THR A 380 -12.58 14.94 16.29
C THR A 380 -13.96 14.51 15.76
N PRO A 381 -15.07 15.10 16.24
CA PRO A 381 -16.40 14.80 15.70
C PRO A 381 -16.54 15.10 14.20
N GLU A 382 -15.80 16.10 13.71
CA GLU A 382 -15.78 16.47 12.29
C GLU A 382 -14.95 15.50 11.44
N HIS A 383 -13.98 14.81 12.07
CA HIS A 383 -13.05 13.90 11.43
C HIS A 383 -12.79 12.66 12.30
N PRO A 384 -13.70 11.68 12.36
CA PRO A 384 -13.43 10.42 13.05
C PRO A 384 -12.24 9.71 12.40
N LEU A 385 -11.31 9.19 13.22
CA LEU A 385 -10.12 8.50 12.74
C LEU A 385 -10.31 6.99 12.79
N VAL A 386 -10.06 6.34 11.66
CA VAL A 386 -9.97 4.89 11.54
C VAL A 386 -8.53 4.51 11.24
N ILE A 387 -7.92 3.74 12.13
CA ILE A 387 -6.56 3.21 11.96
C ILE A 387 -6.68 1.73 11.64
N PHE A 388 -6.23 1.31 10.45
CA PHE A 388 -6.15 -0.10 10.07
C PHE A 388 -4.71 -0.60 10.15
N LEU A 389 -4.46 -1.62 10.97
CA LEU A 389 -3.16 -2.27 11.10
C LEU A 389 -3.27 -3.74 10.64
N ASP A 390 -2.56 -4.08 9.57
CA ASP A 390 -2.54 -5.42 9.00
C ASP A 390 -1.35 -6.26 9.50
N ASP A 391 -1.52 -7.58 9.49
CA ASP A 391 -0.56 -8.58 9.97
C ASP A 391 -0.04 -8.32 11.40
N LEU A 392 -0.93 -8.02 12.36
CA LEU A 392 -0.59 -7.75 13.78
C LEU A 392 0.20 -8.88 14.46
N GLN A 393 0.17 -10.10 13.93
CA GLN A 393 1.01 -11.18 14.47
C GLN A 393 2.50 -10.82 14.42
N TRP A 394 2.94 -9.96 13.49
CA TRP A 394 4.32 -9.50 13.35
C TRP A 394 4.61 -8.16 14.04
N ALA A 395 3.68 -7.64 14.83
CA ALA A 395 3.86 -6.38 15.55
C ALA A 395 4.97 -6.50 16.62
N ASP A 396 5.82 -5.46 16.68
CA ASP A 396 6.83 -5.34 17.72
C ASP A 396 6.21 -4.97 19.09
N LEU A 397 6.94 -5.24 20.17
CA LEU A 397 6.44 -5.00 21.54
C LEU A 397 6.12 -3.53 21.83
N ALA A 398 6.84 -2.58 21.22
CA ALA A 398 6.60 -1.16 21.42
C ALA A 398 5.29 -0.73 20.74
N SER A 399 5.03 -1.20 19.52
CA SER A 399 3.75 -1.03 18.83
C SER A 399 2.57 -1.60 19.60
N LEU A 400 2.71 -2.83 20.14
CA LEU A 400 1.68 -3.46 20.96
C LEU A 400 1.42 -2.66 22.25
N LYS A 401 2.46 -2.09 22.86
CA LYS A 401 2.32 -1.26 24.05
C LYS A 401 1.58 0.05 23.76
N LEU A 402 1.90 0.71 22.65
CA LEU A 402 1.20 1.91 22.21
C LEU A 402 -0.29 1.62 21.96
N MET A 403 -0.60 0.52 21.28
CA MET A 403 -1.97 0.07 21.06
C MET A 403 -2.73 -0.12 22.37
N GLN A 404 -2.09 -0.72 23.38
CA GLN A 404 -2.69 -0.87 24.70
C GLN A 404 -3.00 0.47 25.36
N LEU A 405 -2.11 1.45 25.24
CA LEU A 405 -2.30 2.79 25.83
C LEU A 405 -3.46 3.52 25.17
N LEU A 406 -3.54 3.52 23.83
CA LEU A 406 -4.63 4.15 23.08
C LEU A 406 -6.00 3.60 23.47
N MET A 407 -6.11 2.31 23.75
CA MET A 407 -7.37 1.67 24.14
C MET A 407 -7.71 1.80 25.63
N SER A 408 -6.76 2.21 26.47
CA SER A 408 -6.96 2.30 27.92
C SER A 408 -7.44 3.66 28.40
N GLU A 409 -7.44 4.67 27.53
CA GLU A 409 -7.73 6.06 27.91
C GLU A 409 -9.21 6.41 27.71
N THR A 410 -9.75 7.24 28.60
CA THR A 410 -11.17 7.62 28.62
C THR A 410 -11.45 9.01 28.01
N GLU A 411 -10.41 9.76 27.66
CA GLU A 411 -10.51 11.14 27.14
C GLU A 411 -10.42 11.22 25.62
N THR A 412 -9.92 10.17 24.95
CA THR A 412 -9.97 10.03 23.50
C THR A 412 -11.37 9.59 23.05
N GLY A 413 -11.88 10.17 21.97
CA GLY A 413 -13.15 9.80 21.35
C GLY A 413 -13.00 9.82 19.85
N TYR A 414 -13.96 9.27 19.10
CA TYR A 414 -13.92 9.24 17.63
C TYR A 414 -12.75 8.43 17.03
N LEU A 415 -12.29 7.38 17.74
CA LEU A 415 -11.22 6.49 17.28
C LEU A 415 -11.73 5.06 17.08
N LEU A 416 -11.58 4.54 15.87
CA LEU A 416 -11.81 3.13 15.54
C LEU A 416 -10.47 2.48 15.16
N LEU A 417 -10.01 1.54 15.98
CA LEU A 417 -8.81 0.76 15.68
C LEU A 417 -9.21 -0.60 15.08
N ILE A 418 -8.78 -0.87 13.86
CA ILE A 418 -9.02 -2.14 13.19
C ILE A 418 -7.70 -2.90 13.07
N GLY A 419 -7.62 -4.07 13.68
CA GLY A 419 -6.45 -4.94 13.64
C GLY A 419 -6.71 -6.22 12.87
N ALA A 420 -5.95 -6.53 11.84
CA ALA A 420 -6.03 -7.82 11.15
C ALA A 420 -4.87 -8.74 11.54
N TYR A 421 -5.16 -10.01 11.78
CA TYR A 421 -4.12 -11.00 12.08
C TYR A 421 -4.45 -12.41 11.59
N ARG A 422 -3.42 -13.25 11.52
CA ARG A 422 -3.53 -14.67 11.18
C ARG A 422 -3.70 -15.50 12.45
N ASP A 423 -4.88 -16.06 12.62
CA ASP A 423 -5.26 -16.88 13.78
C ASP A 423 -4.43 -18.17 13.88
N ASN A 424 -3.99 -18.72 12.75
CA ASN A 424 -3.14 -19.91 12.71
C ASN A 424 -1.66 -19.66 13.07
N GLU A 425 -1.23 -18.41 13.22
CA GLU A 425 0.16 -18.04 13.52
C GLU A 425 0.32 -17.46 14.95
N VAL A 426 -0.77 -17.32 15.69
CA VAL A 426 -0.77 -16.80 17.06
C VAL A 426 -1.33 -17.83 18.04
N PHE A 427 -0.53 -18.16 19.06
CA PHE A 427 -0.91 -19.06 20.15
C PHE A 427 -1.21 -18.25 21.43
N PRO A 428 -1.83 -18.85 22.48
CA PRO A 428 -2.24 -18.09 23.67
C PRO A 428 -1.13 -17.31 24.40
N ALA A 429 0.11 -17.77 24.31
CA ALA A 429 1.28 -17.10 24.90
C ALA A 429 1.98 -16.12 23.93
N HIS A 430 1.46 -15.92 22.72
CA HIS A 430 1.99 -14.96 21.76
C HIS A 430 1.82 -13.52 22.28
N PRO A 431 2.81 -12.61 22.11
CA PRO A 431 2.75 -11.25 22.62
C PRO A 431 1.45 -10.50 22.28
N LEU A 432 1.00 -10.60 21.02
CA LEU A 432 -0.29 -10.04 20.59
C LEU A 432 -1.46 -10.49 21.47
N MET A 433 -1.60 -11.81 21.71
CA MET A 433 -2.72 -12.36 22.48
C MET A 433 -2.68 -11.90 23.94
N VAL A 434 -1.49 -11.82 24.52
CA VAL A 434 -1.29 -11.28 25.87
C VAL A 434 -1.71 -9.82 25.94
N THR A 435 -1.33 -8.99 24.96
CA THR A 435 -1.72 -7.58 24.89
C THR A 435 -3.24 -7.42 24.74
N LEU A 436 -3.89 -8.19 23.87
CA LEU A 436 -5.34 -8.14 23.65
C LEU A 436 -6.13 -8.54 24.91
N ASP A 437 -5.67 -9.56 25.64
CA ASP A 437 -6.26 -9.94 26.93
C ASP A 437 -6.11 -8.80 27.97
N GLN A 438 -4.98 -8.10 27.98
CA GLN A 438 -4.80 -6.93 28.84
C GLN A 438 -5.71 -5.75 28.46
N ILE A 439 -5.91 -5.48 27.16
CA ILE A 439 -6.83 -4.43 26.68
C ILE A 439 -8.28 -4.77 27.05
N THR A 440 -8.67 -6.04 26.95
CA THR A 440 -10.02 -6.47 27.32
C THR A 440 -10.26 -6.26 28.83
N LYS A 441 -9.22 -6.44 29.66
CA LYS A 441 -9.28 -6.21 31.11
C LYS A 441 -9.42 -4.73 31.49
N THR A 442 -9.04 -3.78 30.63
CA THR A 442 -9.18 -2.33 30.89
C THR A 442 -10.58 -1.78 30.56
N LYS A 443 -11.57 -2.65 30.28
CA LYS A 443 -12.95 -2.31 29.88
C LYS A 443 -13.07 -1.64 28.51
N ALA A 444 -12.03 -1.69 27.68
CA ALA A 444 -12.13 -1.28 26.28
C ALA A 444 -13.15 -2.16 25.52
N THR A 445 -13.88 -1.58 24.58
CA THR A 445 -14.79 -2.34 23.71
C THR A 445 -13.96 -3.01 22.62
N VAL A 446 -13.73 -4.32 22.76
CA VAL A 446 -12.98 -5.12 21.77
C VAL A 446 -13.92 -6.16 21.16
N ASN A 447 -14.13 -6.08 19.85
CA ASN A 447 -14.92 -7.03 19.08
C ASN A 447 -14.01 -7.83 18.14
N THR A 448 -14.29 -9.13 17.96
CA THR A 448 -13.52 -9.98 17.04
C THR A 448 -14.43 -10.57 15.97
N ILE A 449 -14.03 -10.39 14.71
CA ILE A 449 -14.64 -10.95 13.51
C ILE A 449 -13.70 -12.04 12.99
N THR A 450 -14.12 -13.30 13.04
CA THR A 450 -13.35 -14.41 12.49
C THR A 450 -13.85 -14.76 11.09
N LEU A 451 -13.00 -14.56 10.08
CA LEU A 451 -13.31 -14.86 8.69
C LEU A 451 -13.09 -16.34 8.41
N ALA A 452 -14.18 -17.09 8.26
CA ALA A 452 -14.14 -18.46 7.74
C ALA A 452 -13.94 -18.49 6.22
N PRO A 453 -13.51 -19.62 5.63
CA PRO A 453 -13.55 -19.84 4.17
C PRO A 453 -14.94 -19.58 3.57
N LEU A 454 -14.98 -19.25 2.28
CA LEU A 454 -16.24 -19.05 1.57
C LEU A 454 -17.04 -20.35 1.59
N LYS A 455 -18.34 -20.22 1.83
CA LYS A 455 -19.24 -21.37 1.72
C LYS A 455 -19.30 -21.80 0.25
N PRO A 456 -19.53 -23.10 -0.04
CA PRO A 456 -19.65 -23.59 -1.41
C PRO A 456 -20.67 -22.81 -2.24
N SER A 457 -21.76 -22.32 -1.62
CA SER A 457 -22.75 -21.47 -2.30
C SER A 457 -22.18 -20.12 -2.75
N ASP A 458 -21.41 -19.46 -1.89
CA ASP A 458 -20.81 -18.15 -2.18
C ASP A 458 -19.69 -18.29 -3.21
N LEU A 459 -18.90 -19.37 -3.11
CA LEU A 459 -17.88 -19.72 -4.10
C LEU A 459 -18.53 -20.04 -5.46
N ASN A 460 -19.67 -20.73 -5.48
CA ASN A 460 -20.40 -21.02 -6.72
C ASN A 460 -20.90 -19.74 -7.39
N HIS A 461 -21.36 -18.76 -6.61
CA HIS A 461 -21.73 -17.45 -7.16
C HIS A 461 -20.54 -16.71 -7.78
N LEU A 462 -19.37 -16.73 -7.12
CA LEU A 462 -18.14 -16.18 -7.69
C LEU A 462 -17.79 -16.84 -9.03
N ILE A 463 -17.86 -18.17 -9.10
CA ILE A 463 -17.52 -18.93 -10.31
C ILE A 463 -18.56 -18.72 -11.41
N ALA A 464 -19.85 -18.72 -11.07
CA ALA A 464 -20.93 -18.46 -12.02
C ALA A 464 -20.82 -17.07 -12.65
N ASP A 465 -20.56 -16.04 -11.82
CA ASP A 465 -20.34 -14.68 -12.29
C ASP A 465 -19.09 -14.59 -13.18
N THR A 466 -18.03 -15.33 -12.85
CA THR A 466 -16.78 -15.41 -13.63
C THR A 466 -16.99 -16.07 -15.00
N LEU A 467 -17.76 -17.17 -15.05
CA LEU A 467 -18.04 -17.90 -16.29
C LEU A 467 -19.17 -17.28 -17.12
N HIS A 468 -19.88 -16.29 -16.58
CA HIS A 468 -21.12 -15.73 -17.13
C HIS A 468 -22.19 -16.78 -17.40
N CYS A 469 -22.32 -17.76 -16.50
CA CYS A 469 -23.28 -18.86 -16.62
C CYS A 469 -24.24 -18.94 -15.43
N ALA A 470 -25.27 -19.78 -15.55
CA ALA A 470 -26.14 -20.08 -14.44
C ALA A 470 -25.41 -20.85 -13.32
N VAL A 471 -25.88 -20.70 -12.09
CA VAL A 471 -25.26 -21.26 -10.87
C VAL A 471 -25.18 -22.80 -10.94
N GLU A 472 -26.12 -23.44 -11.62
CA GLU A 472 -26.17 -24.89 -11.82
C GLU A 472 -25.07 -25.39 -12.76
N LEU A 473 -24.70 -24.59 -13.77
CA LEU A 473 -23.63 -24.92 -14.73
C LEU A 473 -22.24 -24.75 -14.13
N ALA A 474 -22.09 -23.83 -13.17
CA ALA A 474 -20.83 -23.58 -12.47
C ALA A 474 -20.50 -24.66 -11.42
N ALA A 475 -21.52 -25.36 -10.89
CA ALA A 475 -21.38 -26.27 -9.75
C ALA A 475 -20.27 -27.34 -9.89
N PRO A 476 -20.08 -28.02 -11.05
CA PRO A 476 -19.01 -29.01 -11.20
C PRO A 476 -17.61 -28.41 -11.08
N LEU A 477 -17.40 -27.19 -11.61
CA LEU A 477 -16.13 -26.50 -11.46
C LEU A 477 -15.96 -26.04 -10.00
N THR A 478 -17.02 -25.55 -9.37
CA THR A 478 -17.02 -25.14 -7.97
C THR A 478 -16.57 -26.25 -7.05
N GLU A 479 -17.03 -27.48 -7.25
CA GLU A 479 -16.58 -28.62 -6.45
C GLU A 479 -15.06 -28.86 -6.56
N LEU A 480 -14.50 -28.75 -7.77
CA LEU A 480 -13.05 -28.90 -7.99
C LEU A 480 -12.25 -27.76 -7.37
N VAL A 481 -12.74 -26.52 -7.53
CA VAL A 481 -12.10 -25.34 -6.95
C VAL A 481 -12.14 -25.40 -5.43
N ASP A 482 -13.27 -25.78 -4.84
CA ASP A 482 -13.42 -25.93 -3.39
C ASP A 482 -12.51 -27.03 -2.84
N GLN A 483 -12.44 -28.19 -3.50
CA GLN A 483 -11.52 -29.27 -3.11
C GLN A 483 -10.06 -28.80 -3.09
N LYS A 484 -9.63 -28.01 -4.08
CA LYS A 484 -8.25 -27.53 -4.19
C LYS A 484 -7.93 -26.37 -3.24
N THR A 485 -8.90 -25.48 -3.01
CA THR A 485 -8.65 -24.19 -2.34
C THR A 485 -9.26 -24.10 -0.95
N GLN A 486 -10.05 -25.10 -0.55
CA GLN A 486 -10.74 -25.18 0.74
C GLN A 486 -11.52 -23.90 1.03
N GLY A 487 -12.19 -23.34 0.01
CA GLY A 487 -12.98 -22.11 0.08
C GLY A 487 -12.18 -20.81 0.26
N ASN A 488 -10.86 -20.80 0.12
CA ASN A 488 -10.06 -19.58 0.25
C ASN A 488 -10.20 -18.69 -1.02
N PRO A 489 -10.74 -17.45 -0.91
CA PRO A 489 -10.99 -16.58 -2.07
C PRO A 489 -9.76 -16.27 -2.91
N PHE A 490 -8.62 -15.99 -2.27
CA PHE A 490 -7.39 -15.65 -2.98
C PHE A 490 -6.92 -16.84 -3.83
N PHE A 491 -6.89 -18.04 -3.26
CA PHE A 491 -6.47 -19.24 -3.99
C PHE A 491 -7.49 -19.67 -5.05
N ALA A 492 -8.79 -19.53 -4.79
CA ALA A 492 -9.83 -19.73 -5.79
C ALA A 492 -9.62 -18.81 -7.00
N THR A 493 -9.37 -17.53 -6.75
CA THR A 493 -9.12 -16.54 -7.80
C THR A 493 -7.86 -16.88 -8.61
N GLN A 494 -6.75 -17.21 -7.94
CA GLN A 494 -5.51 -17.57 -8.64
C GLN A 494 -5.66 -18.87 -9.44
N PHE A 495 -6.35 -19.86 -8.91
CA PHE A 495 -6.61 -21.11 -9.62
C PHE A 495 -7.47 -20.85 -10.86
N LEU A 496 -8.55 -20.08 -10.75
CA LEU A 496 -9.38 -19.70 -11.89
C LEU A 496 -8.59 -18.94 -12.97
N LYS A 497 -7.68 -18.02 -12.59
CA LYS A 497 -6.82 -17.31 -13.55
C LYS A 497 -5.90 -18.23 -14.34
N SER A 498 -5.42 -19.32 -13.73
CA SER A 498 -4.53 -20.27 -14.41
C SER A 498 -5.23 -21.15 -15.47
N LEU A 499 -6.56 -21.32 -15.40
CA LEU A 499 -7.28 -22.26 -16.26
C LEU A 499 -7.32 -21.84 -17.75
N PRO A 500 -7.56 -20.56 -18.11
CA PRO A 500 -7.44 -20.11 -19.50
C PRO A 500 -6.03 -20.25 -20.07
N GLU A 501 -4.99 -19.95 -19.28
CA GLU A 501 -3.58 -20.06 -19.72
C GLU A 501 -3.21 -21.50 -20.06
N ASP A 502 -3.73 -22.46 -19.28
CA ASP A 502 -3.52 -23.89 -19.49
C ASP A 502 -4.43 -24.45 -20.62
N GLY A 503 -5.25 -23.62 -21.25
CA GLY A 503 -6.18 -24.00 -22.31
C GLY A 503 -7.38 -24.84 -21.85
N LEU A 504 -7.64 -24.89 -20.54
CA LEU A 504 -8.68 -25.72 -19.92
C LEU A 504 -10.08 -25.06 -19.95
N ILE A 505 -10.11 -23.75 -20.16
CA ILE A 505 -11.33 -22.95 -20.30
C ILE A 505 -11.31 -22.22 -21.64
N SER A 506 -12.42 -22.26 -22.37
CA SER A 506 -12.60 -21.56 -23.64
C SER A 506 -13.96 -20.87 -23.72
N PHE A 507 -14.03 -19.72 -24.40
CA PHE A 507 -15.27 -18.97 -24.52
C PHE A 507 -16.16 -19.53 -25.64
N ASN A 508 -17.41 -19.88 -25.34
CA ASN A 508 -18.36 -20.33 -26.36
C ASN A 508 -19.21 -19.15 -26.87
N PHE A 509 -18.98 -18.76 -28.12
CA PHE A 509 -19.66 -17.63 -28.76
C PHE A 509 -21.14 -17.85 -29.06
N GLU A 510 -21.57 -19.10 -29.28
CA GLU A 510 -22.98 -19.40 -29.54
C GLU A 510 -23.81 -19.30 -28.26
N SER A 511 -23.23 -19.75 -27.15
CA SER A 511 -23.92 -19.83 -25.86
C SER A 511 -23.66 -18.62 -24.97
N GLY A 512 -22.61 -17.83 -25.24
CA GLY A 512 -22.29 -16.58 -24.55
C GLY A 512 -21.63 -16.75 -23.18
N TYR A 513 -21.12 -17.95 -22.85
CA TYR A 513 -20.49 -18.25 -21.57
C TYR A 513 -19.21 -19.09 -21.74
N TRP A 514 -18.38 -19.14 -20.70
CA TRP A 514 -17.13 -19.89 -20.68
C TRP A 514 -17.37 -21.39 -20.41
N GLN A 515 -16.82 -22.24 -21.28
CA GLN A 515 -16.91 -23.70 -21.18
C GLN A 515 -15.60 -24.28 -20.66
N CYS A 516 -15.72 -25.29 -19.80
CA CYS A 516 -14.62 -25.89 -19.07
C CYS A 516 -14.49 -27.38 -19.44
N ASP A 517 -13.27 -27.86 -19.66
CA ASP A 517 -13.00 -29.30 -19.71
C ASP A 517 -12.82 -29.85 -18.28
N ILE A 518 -13.93 -30.22 -17.64
CA ILE A 518 -13.96 -30.71 -16.26
C ILE A 518 -13.08 -31.96 -16.08
N ALA A 519 -12.92 -32.81 -17.09
CA ALA A 519 -12.12 -34.03 -16.99
C ALA A 519 -10.62 -33.70 -16.87
N GLN A 520 -10.13 -32.75 -17.67
CA GLN A 520 -8.75 -32.30 -17.61
C GLN A 520 -8.48 -31.48 -16.34
N ILE A 521 -9.40 -30.60 -15.93
CA ILE A 521 -9.26 -29.80 -14.70
C ILE A 521 -9.17 -30.72 -13.47
N LYS A 522 -9.94 -31.82 -13.45
CA LYS A 522 -9.87 -32.80 -12.36
C LYS A 522 -8.50 -33.48 -12.26
N ALA A 523 -7.79 -33.68 -13.38
CA ALA A 523 -6.44 -34.23 -13.37
C ALA A 523 -5.40 -33.25 -12.81
N VAL A 524 -5.58 -31.94 -13.07
CA VAL A 524 -4.71 -30.85 -12.58
C VAL A 524 -5.02 -30.45 -11.12
N ALA A 525 -6.23 -30.75 -10.64
CA ALA A 525 -6.64 -30.45 -9.26
C ALA A 525 -6.02 -31.38 -8.20
N LEU A 526 -5.33 -32.44 -8.60
CA LEU A 526 -4.81 -33.51 -7.73
C LEU A 526 -3.40 -33.28 -7.14
N THR A 527 -2.76 -32.14 -7.41
CA THR A 527 -1.39 -31.84 -6.92
C THR A 527 -1.38 -30.92 -5.68
N ASP A 528 -0.42 -31.17 -4.80
CA ASP A 528 -0.25 -30.69 -3.41
C ASP A 528 -0.04 -29.16 -3.21
N ASP A 529 0.04 -28.77 -1.92
CA ASP A 529 0.16 -27.44 -1.25
C ASP A 529 -0.06 -26.17 -2.10
N VAL A 530 -0.87 -25.26 -1.56
CA VAL A 530 -1.18 -23.98 -2.15
C VAL A 530 0.05 -23.07 -2.41
N VAL A 531 1.08 -23.14 -1.57
CA VAL A 531 2.34 -22.41 -1.81
C VAL A 531 3.09 -23.00 -3.00
N GLU A 532 3.04 -24.32 -3.15
CA GLU A 532 3.62 -25.02 -4.30
C GLU A 532 2.87 -24.64 -5.59
N PHE A 533 1.54 -24.51 -5.53
CA PHE A 533 0.75 -23.98 -6.66
C PHE A 533 1.19 -22.55 -7.06
N MET A 534 1.41 -21.64 -6.10
CA MET A 534 1.92 -20.30 -6.40
C MET A 534 3.32 -20.34 -7.01
N ALA A 535 4.21 -21.19 -6.50
CA ALA A 535 5.54 -21.37 -7.07
C ALA A 535 5.48 -21.92 -8.50
N LEU A 536 4.54 -22.82 -8.81
CA LEU A 536 4.29 -23.31 -10.17
C LEU A 536 3.82 -22.19 -11.10
N GLN A 537 2.96 -21.29 -10.66
CA GLN A 537 2.54 -20.13 -11.47
C GLN A 537 3.72 -19.17 -11.71
N LEU A 538 4.53 -18.89 -10.68
CA LEU A 538 5.73 -18.06 -10.83
C LEU A 538 6.74 -18.68 -11.81
N LYS A 539 6.89 -20.01 -11.83
CA LYS A 539 7.75 -20.73 -12.79
C LYS A 539 7.32 -20.60 -14.25
N LYS A 540 6.09 -20.16 -14.53
CA LYS A 540 5.62 -19.85 -15.90
C LYS A 540 6.18 -18.53 -16.44
N LEU A 541 6.65 -17.64 -15.56
CA LEU A 541 7.23 -16.35 -15.95
C LEU A 541 8.60 -16.54 -16.62
N PRO A 542 9.10 -15.55 -17.38
CA PRO A 542 10.48 -15.57 -17.88
C PRO A 542 11.48 -15.76 -16.75
N VAL A 543 12.56 -16.53 -16.99
CA VAL A 543 13.57 -16.86 -15.96
C VAL A 543 14.12 -15.60 -15.28
N VAL A 544 14.42 -14.55 -16.05
CA VAL A 544 14.90 -13.27 -15.51
C VAL A 544 13.87 -12.61 -14.59
N THR A 545 12.59 -12.69 -14.91
CA THR A 545 11.52 -12.19 -14.03
C THR A 545 11.44 -13.00 -12.74
N GLN A 546 11.64 -14.33 -12.80
CA GLN A 546 11.66 -15.19 -11.61
C GLN A 546 12.81 -14.81 -10.67
N GLU A 547 14.02 -14.62 -11.20
CA GLU A 547 15.21 -14.24 -10.45
C GLU A 547 15.01 -12.89 -9.74
N ILE A 548 14.45 -11.89 -10.43
CA ILE A 548 14.18 -10.58 -9.82
C ILE A 548 13.11 -10.68 -8.74
N LEU A 549 12.05 -11.49 -8.93
CA LEU A 549 11.03 -11.69 -7.88
C LEU A 549 11.60 -12.40 -6.65
N GLN A 550 12.58 -13.30 -6.81
CA GLN A 550 13.30 -13.90 -5.69
C GLN A 550 14.08 -12.85 -4.90
N LEU A 551 14.83 -11.98 -5.59
CA LEU A 551 15.56 -10.87 -4.97
C LEU A 551 14.62 -9.89 -4.27
N ALA A 552 13.51 -9.52 -4.91
CA ALA A 552 12.48 -8.67 -4.33
C ALA A 552 11.87 -9.29 -3.08
N ALA A 553 11.65 -10.61 -3.08
CA ALA A 553 11.12 -11.31 -1.91
C ALA A 553 12.07 -11.30 -0.71
N CYS A 554 13.38 -11.28 -0.94
CA CYS A 554 14.40 -11.09 0.10
C CYS A 554 14.41 -9.66 0.67
N ILE A 555 14.09 -8.64 -0.14
CA ILE A 555 14.02 -7.24 0.30
C ILE A 555 12.80 -7.03 1.22
N GLY A 556 11.62 -7.47 0.79
CA GLY A 556 10.40 -7.35 1.59
C GLY A 556 9.12 -7.44 0.75
N ASN A 557 7.95 -7.33 1.41
CA ASN A 557 6.67 -7.32 0.70
C ASN A 557 6.47 -6.03 -0.14
N GLN A 558 7.15 -4.94 0.23
CA GLN A 558 7.25 -3.69 -0.53
C GLN A 558 8.73 -3.40 -0.80
N PHE A 559 9.05 -2.87 -1.98
CA PHE A 559 10.42 -2.59 -2.39
C PHE A 559 10.45 -1.45 -3.41
N ASP A 560 11.50 -0.62 -3.37
CA ASP A 560 11.76 0.40 -4.38
C ASP A 560 12.66 -0.13 -5.52
N LEU A 561 12.50 0.47 -6.71
CA LEU A 561 13.18 0.08 -7.94
C LEU A 561 14.68 0.32 -7.85
N ALA A 562 15.12 1.39 -7.17
CA ALA A 562 16.52 1.74 -7.07
C ALA A 562 17.27 0.67 -6.27
N THR A 563 16.76 0.33 -5.08
CA THR A 563 17.25 -0.77 -4.23
C THR A 563 17.23 -2.09 -4.99
N LEU A 564 16.15 -2.42 -5.68
CA LEU A 564 16.06 -3.67 -6.44
C LEU A 564 17.03 -3.71 -7.64
N ALA A 565 17.24 -2.58 -8.33
CA ALA A 565 18.19 -2.47 -9.44
C ALA A 565 19.64 -2.63 -8.96
N ILE A 566 19.98 -2.02 -7.82
CA ILE A 566 21.26 -2.21 -7.13
C ILE A 566 21.49 -3.69 -6.83
N VAL A 567 20.51 -4.34 -6.22
CA VAL A 567 20.57 -5.77 -5.86
C VAL A 567 20.64 -6.69 -7.08
N HIS A 568 19.92 -6.36 -8.15
CA HIS A 568 19.93 -7.08 -9.41
C HIS A 568 21.22 -6.84 -10.22
N GLY A 569 22.00 -5.79 -9.90
CA GLY A 569 23.21 -5.41 -10.61
C GLY A 569 22.94 -4.90 -12.03
N LYS A 570 21.79 -4.25 -12.24
CA LYS A 570 21.32 -3.73 -13.53
C LYS A 570 20.82 -2.30 -13.40
N SER A 571 20.59 -1.63 -14.52
CA SER A 571 19.94 -0.32 -14.50
C SER A 571 18.49 -0.42 -14.02
N GLU A 572 17.93 0.70 -13.53
CA GLU A 572 16.51 0.78 -13.16
C GLU A 572 15.60 0.46 -14.36
N ALA A 573 15.97 0.89 -15.57
CA ALA A 573 15.20 0.65 -16.78
C ALA A 573 15.15 -0.84 -17.15
N GLU A 574 16.30 -1.53 -17.15
CA GLU A 574 16.36 -2.98 -17.41
C GLU A 574 15.62 -3.76 -16.32
N THR A 575 15.76 -3.35 -15.06
CA THR A 575 15.07 -4.01 -13.93
C THR A 575 13.56 -3.86 -14.04
N ALA A 576 13.06 -2.67 -14.38
CA ALA A 576 11.64 -2.43 -14.61
C ALA A 576 11.09 -3.23 -15.81
N ALA A 577 11.84 -3.31 -16.91
CA ALA A 577 11.47 -4.11 -18.08
C ALA A 577 11.32 -5.61 -17.72
N ASN A 578 12.24 -6.13 -16.92
CA ASN A 578 12.19 -7.53 -16.47
C ASN A 578 11.08 -7.80 -15.44
N LEU A 579 10.64 -6.79 -14.68
CA LEU A 579 9.47 -6.86 -13.80
C LEU A 579 8.14 -6.77 -14.55
N TRP A 580 8.12 -6.26 -15.77
CA TRP A 580 6.91 -5.94 -16.52
C TRP A 580 5.94 -7.12 -16.63
N LYS A 581 6.44 -8.33 -16.90
CA LYS A 581 5.58 -9.51 -17.00
C LYS A 581 4.91 -9.87 -15.67
N ALA A 582 5.61 -9.70 -14.54
CA ALA A 582 5.03 -9.93 -13.22
C ALA A 582 3.96 -8.88 -12.84
N LEU A 583 4.10 -7.64 -13.33
CA LEU A 583 3.07 -6.60 -13.21
C LEU A 583 1.83 -6.93 -14.04
N GLN A 584 2.03 -7.38 -15.29
CA GLN A 584 0.92 -7.76 -16.19
C GLN A 584 0.08 -8.92 -15.64
N GLU A 585 0.74 -9.95 -15.08
CA GLU A 585 0.06 -11.10 -14.45
C GLU A 585 -0.49 -10.77 -13.04
N GLY A 586 -0.09 -9.63 -12.48
CA GLY A 586 -0.56 -9.16 -11.17
C GLY A 586 0.05 -9.90 -9.98
N PHE A 587 1.26 -10.44 -10.10
CA PHE A 587 2.01 -10.98 -8.96
C PHE A 587 2.58 -9.87 -8.08
N ILE A 588 2.89 -8.73 -8.71
CA ILE A 588 3.30 -7.49 -8.06
C ILE A 588 2.42 -6.33 -8.57
N LEU A 589 2.33 -5.27 -7.77
CA LEU A 589 1.55 -4.07 -8.04
C LEU A 589 2.44 -2.84 -7.86
N PRO A 590 2.34 -1.82 -8.74
CA PRO A 590 3.02 -0.56 -8.54
C PRO A 590 2.32 0.24 -7.42
N ILE A 591 3.10 0.98 -6.64
CA ILE A 591 2.62 1.92 -5.63
C ILE A 591 2.54 3.35 -6.22
N THR A 592 3.46 3.70 -7.12
CA THR A 592 3.49 5.02 -7.79
C THR A 592 3.12 4.88 -9.27
N GLU A 593 2.51 5.90 -9.88
CA GLU A 593 2.11 5.89 -11.31
C GLU A 593 3.31 5.97 -12.28
N ILE A 594 4.54 6.01 -11.76
CA ILE A 594 5.76 6.34 -12.49
C ILE A 594 6.39 5.09 -13.14
N TYR A 595 5.86 3.89 -12.88
CA TYR A 595 6.21 2.69 -13.66
C TYR A 595 5.96 2.89 -15.18
N LYS A 596 5.07 3.84 -15.54
CA LYS A 596 4.75 4.22 -16.92
C LYS A 596 5.98 4.66 -17.74
N PHE A 597 7.01 5.20 -17.08
CA PHE A 597 8.22 5.65 -17.74
C PHE A 597 9.12 4.53 -18.25
N PHE A 598 8.82 3.26 -17.90
CA PHE A 598 9.61 2.08 -18.23
C PHE A 598 8.93 1.13 -19.24
N GLN A 599 7.87 1.59 -19.93
CA GLN A 599 6.99 0.72 -20.74
C GLN A 599 7.53 0.29 -22.11
N ASP A 600 8.56 0.96 -22.67
CA ASP A 600 8.99 0.77 -24.07
C ASP A 600 10.43 0.23 -24.26
N TYR A 601 11.08 -0.25 -23.20
CA TYR A 601 12.52 -0.58 -23.24
C TYR A 601 12.83 -1.98 -23.75
N ASN A 602 12.71 -2.15 -25.06
CA ASN A 602 13.50 -3.14 -25.81
C ASN A 602 14.68 -2.48 -26.57
N SER A 603 14.94 -1.17 -26.39
CA SER A 603 16.03 -0.45 -27.06
C SER A 603 16.84 0.43 -26.10
N ASN A 604 18.17 0.25 -26.15
CA ASN A 604 19.22 0.84 -25.30
C ASN A 604 19.39 2.38 -25.31
N ASP A 605 18.43 3.17 -25.79
CA ASP A 605 18.62 4.62 -25.92
C ASP A 605 17.69 5.39 -24.97
N LEU A 606 18.21 5.74 -23.79
CA LEU A 606 17.64 6.79 -22.93
C LEU A 606 18.46 8.05 -23.15
N SER A 607 17.86 9.08 -23.75
CA SER A 607 18.48 10.39 -23.78
C SER A 607 18.15 11.13 -22.48
N VAL A 608 19.19 11.57 -21.74
CA VAL A 608 19.07 12.35 -20.50
C VAL A 608 18.22 13.63 -20.66
N SER A 609 18.07 14.11 -21.90
CA SER A 609 17.15 15.20 -22.25
C SER A 609 15.68 14.86 -22.06
N GLU A 610 15.24 13.61 -22.20
CA GLU A 610 13.83 13.18 -22.11
C GLU A 610 13.35 13.00 -20.68
N LEU A 611 14.23 12.61 -19.76
CA LEU A 611 13.89 12.45 -18.34
C LEU A 611 13.91 13.78 -17.57
N LYS A 612 14.90 14.65 -17.82
CA LYS A 612 15.14 15.90 -17.05
C LYS A 612 14.10 17.02 -17.29
N SER A 613 13.17 16.84 -18.20
CA SER A 613 12.25 17.91 -18.65
C SER A 613 10.81 17.82 -18.14
N PHE A 614 10.44 16.69 -17.54
CA PHE A 614 9.09 16.46 -17.00
C PHE A 614 9.03 16.73 -15.49
N ALA A 615 10.17 16.68 -14.79
CA ALA A 615 10.30 17.28 -13.47
C ALA A 615 10.53 18.78 -13.65
N SER A 616 9.58 19.60 -13.19
CA SER A 616 9.64 21.06 -13.16
C SER A 616 10.77 21.58 -12.24
N LEU A 617 12.03 21.36 -12.62
CA LEU A 617 13.21 21.78 -11.88
C LEU A 617 14.12 22.61 -12.80
N ASP A 618 14.29 23.88 -12.46
CA ASP A 618 15.18 24.83 -13.14
C ASP A 618 16.64 24.41 -12.97
N VAL A 619 17.16 23.56 -13.87
CA VAL A 619 18.60 23.29 -13.96
C VAL A 619 19.07 23.40 -15.41
N LYS A 620 20.05 24.27 -15.65
CA LYS A 620 20.62 24.51 -16.99
C LYS A 620 21.37 23.28 -17.51
N PRO A 621 21.21 22.90 -18.79
CA PRO A 621 21.85 21.71 -19.35
C PRO A 621 23.32 21.99 -19.70
N THR A 622 24.25 21.18 -19.19
CA THR A 622 25.54 20.93 -19.87
C THR A 622 25.51 19.51 -20.43
N ALA A 623 25.86 19.40 -21.71
CA ALA A 623 25.73 18.21 -22.52
C ALA A 623 26.68 17.08 -22.07
N THR A 624 26.27 15.85 -22.43
CA THR A 624 26.95 14.55 -22.29
C THR A 624 27.07 14.00 -20.86
N GLU A 625 26.00 13.36 -20.40
CA GLU A 625 26.06 12.38 -19.31
C GLU A 625 25.39 11.10 -19.81
N THR A 626 26.15 10.01 -19.87
CA THR A 626 25.65 8.63 -19.90
C THR A 626 24.87 8.35 -18.61
N LEU A 627 23.92 7.42 -18.64
CA LEU A 627 23.13 6.96 -17.47
C LEU A 627 24.01 6.28 -16.39
N GLU A 628 24.90 7.03 -15.75
CA GLU A 628 25.57 6.59 -14.53
C GLU A 628 24.76 6.96 -13.27
N GLN A 629 23.81 7.91 -13.38
CA GLN A 629 22.93 8.30 -12.27
C GLN A 629 21.58 7.58 -12.34
N PRO A 630 21.03 7.08 -11.21
CA PRO A 630 19.69 6.49 -11.12
C PRO A 630 18.60 7.46 -11.60
N VAL A 631 17.57 6.96 -12.29
CA VAL A 631 16.44 7.79 -12.76
C VAL A 631 15.64 8.34 -11.58
N SER A 632 15.60 7.60 -10.47
CA SER A 632 15.00 8.01 -9.21
C SER A 632 15.65 9.27 -8.62
N GLU A 633 16.99 9.36 -8.65
CA GLU A 633 17.73 10.56 -8.21
C GLU A 633 17.51 11.74 -9.17
N LEU A 634 17.44 11.47 -10.48
CA LEU A 634 17.15 12.48 -11.50
C LEU A 634 15.77 13.12 -11.36
N LEU A 635 14.77 12.34 -10.95
CA LEU A 635 13.39 12.79 -10.77
C LEU A 635 13.07 13.20 -9.31
N GLY A 636 13.97 12.94 -8.36
CA GLY A 636 13.75 13.20 -6.94
C GLY A 636 12.57 12.41 -6.36
N GLN A 637 12.23 11.25 -6.93
CA GLN A 637 11.09 10.43 -6.54
C GLN A 637 11.46 8.94 -6.52
N GLU A 638 11.00 8.23 -5.49
CA GLU A 638 11.18 6.78 -5.36
C GLU A 638 10.10 6.02 -6.15
N PHE A 639 10.51 4.96 -6.85
CA PHE A 639 9.60 4.10 -7.62
C PHE A 639 9.35 2.80 -6.87
N SER A 640 8.19 2.66 -6.22
CA SER A 640 7.96 1.52 -5.32
C SER A 640 6.91 0.54 -5.86
N TYR A 641 7.12 -0.73 -5.54
CA TYR A 641 6.26 -1.86 -5.87
C TYR A 641 5.92 -2.65 -4.61
N ARG A 642 4.93 -3.53 -4.72
CA ARG A 642 4.60 -4.51 -3.68
C ARG A 642 4.15 -5.83 -4.27
N PHE A 643 4.36 -6.92 -3.56
CA PHE A 643 3.68 -8.17 -3.89
C PHE A 643 2.17 -8.02 -3.75
N LEU A 644 1.42 -8.69 -4.62
CA LEU A 644 -0.04 -8.74 -4.51
C LEU A 644 -0.46 -9.34 -3.17
N HIS A 645 0.28 -10.36 -2.72
CA HIS A 645 0.03 -11.07 -1.47
C HIS A 645 1.32 -11.71 -0.94
N ASP A 646 1.47 -11.80 0.38
CA ASP A 646 2.54 -12.52 1.10
C ASP A 646 2.78 -13.96 0.64
N ARG A 647 1.76 -14.68 0.17
CA ARG A 647 1.93 -16.04 -0.35
C ARG A 647 2.68 -16.04 -1.68
N VAL A 648 2.55 -14.98 -2.48
CA VAL A 648 3.34 -14.78 -3.69
C VAL A 648 4.79 -14.47 -3.32
N GLN A 649 5.02 -13.58 -2.34
CA GLN A 649 6.36 -13.30 -1.82
C GLN A 649 7.00 -14.58 -1.26
N GLN A 650 6.29 -15.34 -0.43
CA GLN A 650 6.77 -16.61 0.13
C GLN A 650 7.07 -17.62 -0.97
N ALA A 651 6.20 -17.76 -1.97
CA ALA A 651 6.46 -18.66 -3.10
C ALA A 651 7.70 -18.25 -3.88
N ALA A 652 7.88 -16.95 -4.17
CA ALA A 652 9.09 -16.43 -4.78
C ALA A 652 10.33 -16.72 -3.91
N TYR A 653 10.25 -16.47 -2.60
CA TYR A 653 11.33 -16.76 -1.65
C TYR A 653 11.68 -18.25 -1.56
N PHE A 654 10.68 -19.14 -1.60
CA PHE A 654 10.89 -20.60 -1.59
C PHE A 654 11.48 -21.14 -2.89
N MET A 655 11.42 -20.39 -3.99
CA MET A 655 12.14 -20.75 -5.21
C MET A 655 13.65 -20.58 -5.08
N ILE A 656 14.12 -19.83 -4.07
CA ILE A 656 15.55 -19.73 -3.74
C ILE A 656 15.99 -21.03 -3.07
N PRO A 657 16.99 -21.75 -3.61
CA PRO A 657 17.54 -22.93 -2.96
C PRO A 657 18.00 -22.63 -1.53
N GLU A 658 17.73 -23.55 -0.59
CA GLU A 658 17.98 -23.32 0.84
C GLU A 658 19.47 -23.03 1.15
N ASP A 659 20.36 -23.67 0.40
CA ASP A 659 21.82 -23.48 0.46
C ASP A 659 22.28 -22.12 -0.09
N GLN A 660 21.43 -21.42 -0.85
CA GLN A 660 21.74 -20.12 -1.46
C GLN A 660 21.17 -18.94 -0.67
N LYS A 661 20.11 -19.12 0.13
CA LYS A 661 19.42 -18.03 0.84
C LYS A 661 20.36 -17.13 1.66
N GLN A 662 21.25 -17.73 2.47
CA GLN A 662 22.21 -16.95 3.26
C GLN A 662 23.13 -16.12 2.36
N SER A 663 23.63 -16.71 1.27
CA SER A 663 24.51 -16.01 0.33
C SER A 663 23.80 -14.88 -0.42
N THR A 664 22.53 -15.07 -0.77
CA THR A 664 21.70 -14.06 -1.41
C THR A 664 21.47 -12.87 -0.47
N HIS A 665 21.02 -13.09 0.77
CA HIS A 665 20.83 -12.01 1.75
C HIS A 665 22.13 -11.27 2.06
N PHE A 666 23.24 -11.99 2.22
CA PHE A 666 24.55 -11.37 2.41
C PHE A 666 24.92 -10.45 1.25
N LYS A 667 24.75 -10.94 0.01
CA LYS A 667 25.08 -10.17 -1.19
C LYS A 667 24.20 -8.93 -1.33
N ILE A 668 22.91 -9.03 -1.00
CA ILE A 668 21.98 -7.90 -0.93
C ILE A 668 22.51 -6.85 0.05
N GLY A 669 22.81 -7.26 1.28
CA GLY A 669 23.32 -6.36 2.31
C GLY A 669 24.62 -5.64 1.90
N GLN A 670 25.55 -6.35 1.25
CA GLN A 670 26.79 -5.76 0.73
C GLN A 670 26.51 -4.71 -0.34
N LEU A 671 25.67 -5.03 -1.33
CA LEU A 671 25.33 -4.11 -2.42
C LEU A 671 24.63 -2.86 -1.89
N LEU A 672 23.75 -2.99 -0.90
CA LEU A 672 23.11 -1.84 -0.26
C LEU A 672 24.11 -0.98 0.50
N LEU A 673 25.06 -1.58 1.24
CA LEU A 673 26.08 -0.84 1.97
C LEU A 673 27.05 -0.09 1.05
N GLU A 674 27.47 -0.71 -0.05
CA GLU A 674 28.37 -0.14 -1.05
C GLU A 674 27.73 1.05 -1.80
N ASN A 675 26.43 0.97 -2.07
CA ASN A 675 25.69 2.00 -2.83
C ASN A 675 24.97 3.03 -1.94
N THR A 676 25.10 2.95 -0.61
CA THR A 676 24.52 3.93 0.32
C THR A 676 25.61 4.87 0.85
N SER A 677 25.46 6.17 0.59
CA SER A 677 26.38 7.20 1.07
C SER A 677 26.43 7.25 2.61
N ASN A 678 27.55 7.67 3.19
CA ASN A 678 27.71 7.74 4.64
C ASN A 678 26.63 8.60 5.34
N ALA A 679 26.11 9.64 4.66
CA ALA A 679 25.03 10.47 5.20
C ALA A 679 23.68 9.74 5.22
N ALA A 680 23.40 8.92 4.20
CA ALA A 680 22.14 8.16 4.09
C ALA A 680 22.16 6.81 4.83
N ARG A 681 23.34 6.33 5.25
CA ARG A 681 23.50 5.03 5.95
C ARG A 681 22.70 4.97 7.24
N GLU A 682 22.66 6.05 8.00
CA GLU A 682 21.90 6.09 9.26
C GLU A 682 20.39 5.95 9.00
N GLU A 683 19.88 6.51 7.90
CA GLU A 683 18.46 6.38 7.51
C GLU A 683 18.12 4.94 7.14
N LYS A 684 18.93 4.29 6.28
CA LYS A 684 18.72 2.93 5.76
C LYS A 684 19.32 1.81 6.62
N ILE A 685 19.80 2.11 7.83
CA ILE A 685 20.61 1.17 8.62
C ILE A 685 19.90 -0.15 8.92
N PHE A 686 18.59 -0.13 9.17
CA PHE A 686 17.82 -1.34 9.48
C PHE A 686 17.71 -2.28 8.27
N ASP A 687 17.52 -1.73 7.08
CA ASP A 687 17.43 -2.52 5.84
C ASP A 687 18.78 -3.16 5.51
N ILE A 688 19.88 -2.43 5.69
CA ILE A 688 21.23 -2.95 5.44
C ILE A 688 21.60 -4.05 6.46
N VAL A 689 21.46 -3.74 7.76
CA VAL A 689 21.94 -4.62 8.83
C VAL A 689 21.11 -5.90 8.93
N SER A 690 19.81 -5.84 8.68
CA SER A 690 18.95 -7.03 8.68
C SER A 690 19.39 -8.05 7.62
N GLN A 691 19.75 -7.59 6.42
CA GLN A 691 20.24 -8.43 5.31
C GLN A 691 21.61 -9.04 5.63
N LEU A 692 22.56 -8.22 6.11
CA LEU A 692 23.90 -8.69 6.46
C LEU A 692 23.89 -9.67 7.64
N ASN A 693 23.08 -9.42 8.67
CA ASN A 693 22.97 -10.31 9.83
C ASN A 693 22.41 -11.69 9.47
N TYR A 694 21.58 -11.80 8.42
CA TYR A 694 21.08 -13.09 7.95
C TYR A 694 22.21 -13.96 7.35
N GLY A 695 23.20 -13.32 6.73
CA GLY A 695 24.36 -13.95 6.12
C GLY A 695 25.59 -14.04 7.01
N VAL A 696 25.47 -13.77 8.31
CA VAL A 696 26.61 -13.58 9.23
C VAL A 696 27.56 -14.78 9.28
N ASP A 697 27.04 -16.00 9.13
CA ASP A 697 27.83 -17.24 9.17
C ASP A 697 28.77 -17.39 7.97
N LEU A 698 28.56 -16.61 6.90
CA LEU A 698 29.43 -16.60 5.71
C LEU A 698 30.68 -15.72 5.88
N ILE A 699 30.69 -14.85 6.90
CA ILE A 699 31.78 -13.90 7.14
C ILE A 699 32.91 -14.59 7.91
N SER A 700 34.02 -14.83 7.23
CA SER A 700 35.20 -15.48 7.82
C SER A 700 36.29 -14.48 8.24
N GLU A 701 36.40 -13.35 7.56
CA GLU A 701 37.41 -12.34 7.88
C GLU A 701 36.97 -11.44 9.05
N GLN A 702 37.85 -11.26 10.02
CA GLN A 702 37.53 -10.46 11.20
C GLN A 702 37.27 -8.98 10.87
N VAL A 703 37.89 -8.46 9.81
CA VAL A 703 37.70 -7.06 9.38
C VAL A 703 36.25 -6.82 8.95
N GLU A 704 35.67 -7.73 8.16
CA GLU A 704 34.26 -7.66 7.75
C GLU A 704 33.30 -7.87 8.94
N ARG A 705 33.67 -8.75 9.88
CA ARG A 705 32.90 -8.95 11.13
C ARG A 705 32.87 -7.67 11.98
N ASP A 706 33.99 -6.98 12.08
CA ASP A 706 34.11 -5.72 12.82
C ASP A 706 33.30 -4.60 12.14
N GLU A 707 33.29 -4.53 10.80
CA GLU A 707 32.44 -3.60 10.05
C GLU A 707 30.95 -3.85 10.32
N LEU A 708 30.51 -5.11 10.25
CA LEU A 708 29.12 -5.47 10.58
C LEU A 708 28.80 -5.23 12.06
N ALA A 709 29.75 -5.39 12.98
CA ALA A 709 29.58 -5.05 14.39
C ALA A 709 29.36 -3.54 14.58
N GLN A 710 30.06 -2.71 13.82
CA GLN A 710 29.89 -1.25 13.83
C GLN A 710 28.54 -0.82 13.25
N LEU A 711 28.06 -1.48 12.19
CA LEU A 711 26.72 -1.23 11.65
C LEU A 711 25.62 -1.66 12.65
N ASN A 712 25.78 -2.79 13.33
CA ASN A 712 24.88 -3.22 14.41
C ASN A 712 24.87 -2.24 15.60
N LEU A 713 26.03 -1.65 15.96
CA LEU A 713 26.09 -0.59 16.96
C LEU A 713 25.26 0.64 16.54
N MET A 714 25.35 1.04 15.27
CA MET A 714 24.56 2.14 14.72
C MET A 714 23.05 1.84 14.76
N ALA A 715 22.64 0.65 14.29
CA ALA A 715 21.24 0.20 14.36
C ALA A 715 20.72 0.16 15.80
N GLY A 716 21.54 -0.35 16.74
CA GLY A 716 21.23 -0.41 18.15
C GLY A 716 21.00 0.97 18.78
N ARG A 717 21.89 1.94 18.49
CA ARG A 717 21.75 3.33 18.94
C ARG A 717 20.49 3.99 18.39
N LYS A 718 20.23 3.82 17.09
CA LYS A 718 19.02 4.36 16.44
C LYS A 718 17.75 3.77 17.06
N ALA A 719 17.68 2.45 17.23
CA ALA A 719 16.55 1.80 17.89
C ALA A 719 16.36 2.28 19.35
N LYS A 720 17.45 2.48 20.09
CA LYS A 720 17.42 3.02 21.45
C LYS A 720 16.88 4.46 21.49
N ALA A 721 17.31 5.32 20.55
CA ALA A 721 16.84 6.69 20.43
C ALA A 721 15.32 6.75 20.17
N SER A 722 14.81 5.84 19.31
CA SER A 722 13.37 5.66 19.08
C SER A 722 12.62 4.93 20.21
N THR A 723 13.23 4.76 21.39
CA THR A 723 12.68 4.07 22.58
C THR A 723 12.35 2.58 22.40
N ALA A 724 12.90 1.95 21.35
CA ALA A 724 12.70 0.53 21.05
C ALA A 724 13.80 -0.34 21.65
N TYR A 725 13.86 -0.36 22.98
CA TYR A 725 14.97 -0.94 23.73
C TYR A 725 15.18 -2.44 23.48
N ALA A 726 14.11 -3.22 23.26
CA ALA A 726 14.23 -4.64 22.94
C ALA A 726 14.92 -4.88 21.58
N ALA A 727 14.54 -4.14 20.54
CA ALA A 727 15.19 -4.22 19.24
C ALA A 727 16.65 -3.75 19.31
N ALA A 728 16.92 -2.68 20.08
CA ALA A 728 18.28 -2.21 20.33
C ALA A 728 19.17 -3.32 20.94
N VAL A 729 18.66 -4.02 21.95
CA VAL A 729 19.36 -5.16 22.58
C VAL A 729 19.70 -6.26 21.57
N GLU A 730 18.80 -6.58 20.63
CA GLU A 730 19.05 -7.61 19.62
C GLU A 730 20.20 -7.24 18.69
N TYR A 731 20.18 -6.03 18.11
CA TYR A 731 21.27 -5.55 17.26
C TYR A 731 22.60 -5.51 18.01
N LEU A 732 22.61 -4.98 19.24
CA LEU A 732 23.84 -4.85 20.04
C LEU A 732 24.42 -6.22 20.42
N ARG A 733 23.58 -7.20 20.76
CA ARG A 733 24.04 -8.58 21.03
C ARG A 733 24.63 -9.24 19.77
N LEU A 734 24.06 -9.00 18.59
CA LEU A 734 24.62 -9.49 17.33
C LEU A 734 25.98 -8.84 17.05
N GLY A 735 26.09 -7.53 17.24
CA GLY A 735 27.37 -6.80 17.14
C GLY A 735 28.44 -7.35 18.08
N MET A 736 28.08 -7.67 19.34
CA MET A 736 29.01 -8.26 20.30
C MET A 736 29.48 -9.67 19.91
N LYS A 737 28.61 -10.50 19.30
CA LYS A 737 28.99 -11.85 18.85
C LYS A 737 30.00 -11.84 17.69
N LEU A 738 30.08 -10.73 16.97
CA LEU A 738 30.96 -10.57 15.82
C LEU A 738 32.41 -10.25 16.21
N LEU A 739 32.61 -9.68 17.40
CA LEU A 739 33.92 -9.27 17.92
C LEU A 739 34.88 -10.46 18.09
N ALA A 740 36.17 -10.20 17.84
CA ALA A 740 37.25 -11.14 18.14
C ALA A 740 37.40 -11.38 19.66
N ALA A 741 37.98 -12.51 20.05
CA ALA A 741 38.24 -12.81 21.46
C ALA A 741 39.19 -11.79 22.13
N ASP A 742 40.05 -11.13 21.35
CA ASP A 742 40.98 -10.11 21.81
C ASP A 742 40.49 -8.67 21.53
N SER A 743 39.21 -8.47 21.21
CA SER A 743 38.67 -7.17 20.75
C SER A 743 38.84 -6.02 21.73
N TRP A 744 38.92 -6.30 23.04
CA TRP A 744 39.27 -5.30 24.05
C TRP A 744 40.68 -4.72 23.87
N HIS A 745 41.56 -5.37 23.11
CA HIS A 745 42.88 -4.85 22.77
C HIS A 745 42.96 -4.42 21.30
N SER A 746 42.43 -5.25 20.39
CA SER A 746 42.53 -5.03 18.94
C SER A 746 41.54 -3.98 18.41
N ASN A 747 40.37 -3.82 19.05
CA ASN A 747 39.32 -2.88 18.65
C ASN A 747 38.57 -2.31 19.87
N TYR A 748 39.31 -1.66 20.77
CA TYR A 748 38.84 -1.22 22.08
C TYR A 748 37.61 -0.30 22.02
N ASP A 749 37.62 0.73 21.16
CA ASP A 749 36.56 1.74 21.13
C ASP A 749 35.21 1.18 20.66
N LEU A 750 35.23 0.28 19.66
CA LEU A 750 34.03 -0.42 19.18
C LEU A 750 33.51 -1.38 20.25
N THR A 751 34.39 -2.17 20.84
CA THR A 751 34.05 -3.13 21.90
C THR A 751 33.42 -2.41 23.09
N LEU A 752 34.07 -1.36 23.60
CA LEU A 752 33.57 -0.54 24.70
C LEU A 752 32.19 0.06 24.36
N SER A 753 32.03 0.62 23.16
CA SER A 753 30.77 1.21 22.72
C SER A 753 29.63 0.18 22.69
N LEU A 754 29.87 -1.00 22.12
CA LEU A 754 28.88 -2.09 22.08
C LEU A 754 28.46 -2.52 23.49
N TYR A 755 29.43 -2.75 24.39
CA TYR A 755 29.13 -3.15 25.76
C TYR A 755 28.38 -2.07 26.54
N GLN A 756 28.77 -0.79 26.42
CA GLN A 756 28.08 0.32 27.09
C GLN A 756 26.64 0.48 26.61
N GLU A 757 26.44 0.49 25.29
CA GLU A 757 25.10 0.60 24.69
C GLU A 757 24.24 -0.62 25.02
N ALA A 758 24.82 -1.83 25.01
CA ALA A 758 24.12 -3.06 25.36
C ALA A 758 23.70 -3.06 26.83
N ALA A 759 24.61 -2.74 27.75
CA ALA A 759 24.31 -2.67 29.17
C ALA A 759 23.17 -1.67 29.45
N GLN A 760 23.25 -0.49 28.84
CA GLN A 760 22.20 0.51 28.97
C GLN A 760 20.87 0.00 28.39
N SER A 761 20.87 -0.57 27.18
CA SER A 761 19.64 -1.06 26.53
C SER A 761 18.99 -2.24 27.27
N GLU A 762 19.79 -3.11 27.89
CA GLU A 762 19.31 -4.20 28.76
C GLU A 762 18.66 -3.65 30.02
N TYR A 763 19.27 -2.64 30.66
CA TYR A 763 18.68 -1.93 31.80
C TYR A 763 17.33 -1.29 31.41
N LEU A 764 17.29 -0.60 30.28
CA LEU A 764 16.08 0.04 29.74
C LEU A 764 15.00 -0.99 29.39
N SER A 765 15.40 -2.22 29.06
CA SER A 765 14.52 -3.37 28.83
C SER A 765 14.24 -4.19 30.09
N THR A 766 14.58 -3.70 31.28
CA THR A 766 14.40 -4.33 32.61
C THR A 766 15.16 -5.64 32.83
N ASN A 767 16.15 -5.95 32.00
CA ASN A 767 17.03 -7.12 32.14
C ASN A 767 18.23 -6.79 33.04
N PHE A 768 17.96 -6.49 34.31
CA PHE A 768 18.95 -5.97 35.26
C PHE A 768 20.19 -6.86 35.43
N ASP A 769 20.00 -8.18 35.51
CA ASP A 769 21.12 -9.13 35.70
C ASP A 769 22.10 -9.08 34.52
N ARG A 770 21.59 -9.00 33.29
CA ARG A 770 22.43 -8.86 32.09
C ARG A 770 23.11 -7.50 32.04
N ALA A 771 22.40 -6.43 32.37
CA ALA A 771 22.98 -5.09 32.42
C ALA A 771 24.15 -5.02 33.41
N ILE A 772 24.00 -5.59 34.61
CA ILE A 772 25.07 -5.69 35.60
C ILE A 772 26.23 -6.52 35.07
N ALA A 773 25.98 -7.70 34.49
CA ALA A 773 27.04 -8.57 33.97
C ALA A 773 27.87 -7.91 32.85
N LEU A 774 27.21 -7.13 31.97
CA LEU A 774 27.87 -6.34 30.94
C LEU A 774 28.68 -5.19 31.54
N SER A 775 28.14 -4.48 32.54
CA SER A 775 28.86 -3.44 33.28
C SER A 775 30.10 -4.01 33.97
N ASP A 776 29.99 -5.16 34.63
CA ASP A 776 31.14 -5.82 35.28
C ASP A 776 32.23 -6.18 34.25
N SER A 777 31.84 -6.67 33.08
CA SER A 777 32.78 -6.94 31.98
C SER A 777 33.52 -5.68 31.52
N ILE A 778 32.84 -4.51 31.48
CA ILE A 778 33.48 -3.23 31.18
C ILE A 778 34.48 -2.86 32.28
N LEU A 779 34.09 -2.99 33.55
CA LEU A 779 34.95 -2.66 34.69
C LEU A 779 36.22 -3.51 34.74
N ASP A 780 36.13 -4.77 34.33
CA ASP A 780 37.27 -5.71 34.31
C ASP A 780 38.25 -5.45 33.16
N GLN A 781 37.75 -5.00 32.00
CA GLN A 781 38.54 -4.90 30.75
C GLN A 781 38.93 -3.46 30.37
N ALA A 782 38.21 -2.45 30.87
CA ALA A 782 38.47 -1.05 30.52
C ALA A 782 39.83 -0.58 31.02
N THR A 783 40.58 0.08 30.14
CA THR A 783 41.94 0.57 30.44
C THR A 783 41.97 2.01 30.93
N LYS A 784 40.89 2.78 30.69
CA LYS A 784 40.74 4.17 31.14
C LYS A 784 39.68 4.23 32.24
N ILE A 785 40.01 4.88 33.35
CA ILE A 785 39.09 5.07 34.50
C ILE A 785 37.78 5.75 34.06
N LEU A 786 37.83 6.70 33.12
CA LEU A 786 36.63 7.38 32.61
C LEU A 786 35.66 6.43 31.88
N ASP A 787 36.16 5.34 31.31
CA ASP A 787 35.33 4.35 30.62
C ASP A 787 34.58 3.47 31.63
N CYS A 788 35.17 3.25 32.81
CA CYS A 788 34.54 2.57 33.96
C CYS A 788 33.41 3.40 34.58
N VAL A 789 33.52 4.73 34.60
CA VAL A 789 32.55 5.62 35.26
C VAL A 789 31.13 5.41 34.74
N LYS A 790 30.95 5.25 33.42
CA LYS A 790 29.62 4.99 32.84
C LYS A 790 29.03 3.65 33.27
N ALA A 791 29.87 2.63 33.42
CA ALA A 791 29.44 1.31 33.90
C ALA A 791 29.07 1.34 35.39
N ASP A 792 29.85 2.05 36.21
CA ASP A 792 29.56 2.30 37.62
C ASP A 792 28.26 3.10 37.79
N GLU A 793 28.08 4.20 37.03
CA GLU A 793 26.86 5.00 37.04
C GLU A 793 25.62 4.16 36.71
N LEU A 794 25.70 3.31 35.69
CA LEU A 794 24.60 2.42 35.32
C LEU A 794 24.30 1.41 36.44
N LYS A 795 25.32 0.81 37.08
CA LYS A 795 25.12 -0.09 38.22
C LYS A 795 24.48 0.61 39.41
N ILE A 796 24.87 1.86 39.68
CA ILE A 796 24.25 2.70 40.73
C ILE A 796 22.77 2.92 40.40
N GLN A 797 22.44 3.29 39.16
CA GLN A 797 21.05 3.48 38.72
C GLN A 797 20.23 2.19 38.84
N ILE A 798 20.78 1.04 38.47
CA ILE A 798 20.13 -0.27 38.61
C ILE A 798 19.84 -0.58 40.08
N TYR A 799 20.84 -0.49 40.97
CA TYR A 799 20.66 -0.84 42.38
C TYR A 799 19.74 0.14 43.11
N ILE A 800 19.80 1.43 42.80
CA ILE A 800 18.84 2.42 43.32
C ILE A 800 17.42 2.08 42.83
N GLY A 801 17.26 1.76 41.55
CA GLY A 801 15.97 1.39 40.96
C GLY A 801 15.37 0.10 41.53
N GLN A 802 16.20 -0.81 42.06
CA GLN A 802 15.80 -2.05 42.73
C GLN A 802 15.69 -1.91 44.27
N ASP A 803 15.75 -0.69 44.81
CA ASP A 803 15.70 -0.37 46.25
C ASP A 803 16.90 -0.89 47.08
N TYR A 804 18.02 -1.20 46.43
CA TYR A 804 19.31 -1.53 47.06
C TYR A 804 20.23 -0.29 47.16
N GLN A 805 19.71 0.79 47.76
CA GLN A 805 20.38 2.10 47.79
C GLN A 805 21.76 2.06 48.44
N SER A 806 21.95 1.28 49.50
CA SER A 806 23.24 1.14 50.19
C SER A 806 24.34 0.61 49.25
N LYS A 807 24.01 -0.37 48.40
CA LYS A 807 24.92 -0.94 47.42
C LYS A 807 25.25 0.04 46.30
N GLY A 808 24.28 0.84 45.88
CA GLY A 808 24.52 1.95 44.95
C GLY A 808 25.47 2.99 45.52
N ILE A 809 25.31 3.38 46.79
CA ILE A 809 26.20 4.34 47.45
C ILE A 809 27.64 3.78 47.58
N GLU A 810 27.78 2.50 47.93
CA GLU A 810 29.08 1.83 48.03
C GLU A 810 29.85 1.88 46.70
N ILE A 811 29.20 1.49 45.59
CA ILE A 811 29.79 1.56 44.24
C ILE A 811 30.18 3.00 43.88
N GLY A 812 29.34 3.98 44.21
CA GLY A 812 29.64 5.39 43.96
C GLY A 812 30.86 5.90 44.74
N LEU A 813 31.03 5.48 46.00
CA LEU A 813 32.19 5.83 46.80
C LEU A 813 33.47 5.21 46.25
N GLU A 814 33.44 3.93 45.87
CA GLU A 814 34.57 3.25 45.23
C GLU A 814 34.99 3.90 43.91
N ALA A 815 34.02 4.27 43.07
CA ALA A 815 34.28 4.97 41.81
C ALA A 815 34.91 6.36 42.03
N LEU A 816 34.42 7.12 43.02
CA LEU A 816 34.97 8.43 43.38
C LEU A 816 36.38 8.34 43.94
N GLU A 817 36.70 7.31 44.73
CA GLU A 817 38.04 7.07 45.26
C GLU A 817 39.05 6.83 44.12
N LYS A 818 38.70 5.98 43.14
CA LYS A 818 39.50 5.74 41.92
C LYS A 818 39.73 7.01 41.09
N LEU A 819 38.76 7.94 41.06
CA LEU A 819 38.90 9.22 40.37
C LEU A 819 39.76 10.24 41.13
N LYS A 820 39.73 10.20 42.47
CA LYS A 820 40.46 11.12 43.36
C LYS A 820 41.98 11.00 43.21
N ASP A 821 42.47 9.79 42.98
CA ASP A 821 43.91 9.51 42.80
C ASP A 821 44.50 10.15 41.52
N ARG A 822 43.67 10.62 40.58
CA ARG A 822 44.12 11.34 39.36
C ARG A 822 43.91 12.85 39.37
N ILE A 823 43.00 13.39 40.18
CA ILE A 823 42.81 14.85 40.34
C ILE A 823 43.95 15.46 41.19
N SER A 824 44.73 14.60 41.85
CA SER A 824 45.83 14.96 42.77
C SER A 824 47.21 15.08 42.10
N VAL A 825 47.30 15.14 40.76
CA VAL A 825 48.56 15.28 39.99
C VAL A 825 48.63 16.59 39.24
#